data_AF-A0A183IIW2-F1
#
_entry.id   AF-A0A183IIW2-F1
#
_cell.length_a   1.000
_cell.length_b   1.000
_cell.length_c   1.000
_cell.angle_alpha   90.00
_cell.angle_beta   90.00
_cell.angle_gamma   90.00
#
_symmetry.space_group_name_H-M   'P 1'
#
loop_
_entity.id
_entity.type
_entity.pdbx_description
1 polymer ?
#
loop_
_entity_poly.entity_id
_entity_poly.type
_entity_poly.pdbx_seq_one_letter_code
_entity_poly.pdbx_strand_id
1 'polypeptide(L)'
;MESLREKFMIADSEQEICPTVKRRNRPSACCHTGNLLTCIGCSDNNVAFSNFLFGMLAVLIQLSSLCSNHWFYTIEPRAADGTDERGDPKEVLFIYNAGYWWICREPYGDGFDNSSTLGFLEGSEYEMQLAVILHIVSLCLTTSSVALSFFGFLRKDIRTLIASMTYILSGIIISMSVLQFICVLEDEMNTRVKPTPEGEPSKYRSYYGWSFVLASCSFIFIQVCALIELLIYLRRYNTIEEKLVLNDGPWTVRNNEQVKKRVIEVSAKDLNVLLRPPRQYTEMNHKYTKVVILAAILVTAVVYFEIYKAVQMMKDITGEGMFSTSGRKTKFYLKKHPFLCEEILLGNSATVAEAVSKKRQVLSEFECYEIFNDCENVRSRHFYPDRPDSMQESNFPIAYVILINEHLEQVEMLLNAIYAPQNVYCFHVDIKAPLLIHLAMKRLAGCFPNVVVSSSSYAISRATSFTIDAFVQCIDDLYRFERRHQRKPWKYLITLQNHDFPLKTNLEIVNILKMYGGFNDVELMPAPGSRTQNFYYYERNSMGVPEIAKTVNLTRGSRPFNVTFYKGSVVASLSRPFLDHLRRHPIFHGLKSYLKFSFFGDELFWSTLSHNQHLGFPGTYPGRCASGGRNVWVSRLAVWQSGEYMERFNCCGKWRNTVCVQSTADLRNLIGRPELFVNKFIQSFDVIAIDCIHELLYHRRYDGWKLGVPNMPYYEQASAVQYKNWLNAGKKKEDFKCITCTKCAH
;
A
#
# COMPACT_ATOMS: atom_id res chain seq x y z
N MET A 1 35.27 -34.92 -3.71
CA MET A 1 33.82 -35.07 -4.00
C MET A 1 33.62 -36.39 -4.73
N GLU A 2 33.74 -37.51 -4.02
CA GLU A 2 33.72 -38.83 -4.66
C GLU A 2 33.37 -39.96 -3.69
N SER A 3 32.45 -39.74 -2.73
CA SER A 3 31.95 -40.84 -1.87
C SER A 3 30.50 -40.69 -1.40
N LEU A 4 29.64 -40.00 -2.16
CA LEU A 4 28.20 -39.92 -1.88
C LEU A 4 27.34 -40.11 -3.14
N ARG A 5 27.79 -41.03 -4.01
CA ARG A 5 27.10 -41.38 -5.26
C ARG A 5 26.89 -42.89 -5.40
N GLU A 6 26.50 -43.55 -4.32
CA GLU A 6 26.01 -44.92 -4.35
C GLU A 6 24.79 -45.05 -3.43
N LYS A 7 23.62 -44.99 -4.06
CA LYS A 7 22.38 -45.76 -3.75
C LYS A 7 21.24 -45.16 -4.56
N PHE A 8 21.25 -45.48 -5.84
CA PHE A 8 20.08 -45.47 -6.73
C PHE A 8 20.15 -46.75 -7.58
N MET A 9 18.97 -47.17 -8.07
CA MET A 9 18.66 -48.34 -8.91
C MET A 9 18.22 -49.55 -8.06
N ILE A 10 17.11 -50.25 -8.32
CA ILE A 10 16.56 -50.81 -9.58
C ILE A 10 15.02 -50.92 -9.38
N ALA A 11 14.12 -50.40 -10.23
CA ALA A 11 13.54 -50.88 -11.51
C ALA A 11 12.59 -52.11 -11.44
N ASP A 12 11.45 -51.94 -12.14
CA ASP A 12 10.56 -52.89 -12.84
C ASP A 12 9.42 -53.70 -12.18
N SER A 13 8.29 -53.64 -12.92
CA SER A 13 7.18 -54.61 -13.17
C SER A 13 6.41 -55.17 -11.97
N GLU A 14 5.23 -55.78 -12.04
CA GLU A 14 4.06 -55.87 -12.93
C GLU A 14 2.97 -56.49 -12.02
N GLN A 15 1.71 -56.23 -12.34
CA GLN A 15 0.53 -57.07 -12.14
C GLN A 15 0.10 -57.62 -10.74
N GLU A 16 -1.23 -57.47 -10.58
CA GLU A 16 -2.18 -58.41 -9.97
C GLU A 16 -2.66 -58.26 -8.50
N ILE A 17 -3.98 -58.03 -8.43
CA ILE A 17 -4.96 -58.55 -7.45
C ILE A 17 -4.96 -57.87 -6.06
N CYS A 18 -5.81 -56.85 -5.93
CA CYS A 18 -6.35 -56.43 -4.62
C CYS A 18 -7.66 -57.19 -4.33
N PRO A 19 -7.81 -57.80 -3.13
CA PRO A 19 -9.06 -58.40 -2.70
C PRO A 19 -10.03 -57.34 -2.16
N THR A 20 -11.30 -57.55 -2.43
CA THR A 20 -12.43 -56.80 -1.90
C THR A 20 -12.60 -56.98 -0.39
N VAL A 21 -12.46 -55.91 0.42
CA VAL A 21 -13.22 -55.77 1.69
C VAL A 21 -13.64 -54.31 1.96
N LYS A 22 -14.96 -54.13 1.87
CA LYS A 22 -15.91 -53.15 2.44
C LYS A 22 -15.42 -51.94 3.28
N ARG A 23 -15.79 -50.76 2.76
CA ARG A 23 -16.53 -49.62 3.37
C ARG A 23 -16.07 -49.05 4.73
N ARG A 24 -15.65 -47.77 4.72
CA ARG A 24 -16.46 -46.61 5.19
C ARG A 24 -15.81 -45.24 4.89
N ASN A 25 -16.48 -44.51 3.99
CA ASN A 25 -16.70 -43.06 3.89
C ASN A 25 -15.67 -42.05 4.43
N ARG A 26 -14.90 -41.48 3.49
CA ARG A 26 -14.79 -40.03 3.23
C ARG A 26 -14.43 -39.81 1.75
N PRO A 27 -15.12 -38.97 0.97
CA PRO A 27 -14.54 -38.41 -0.24
C PRO A 27 -14.12 -36.96 -0.01
N SER A 28 -12.82 -36.79 -0.19
CA SER A 28 -12.09 -35.58 -0.51
C SER A 28 -12.66 -34.84 -1.72
N ALA A 29 -12.38 -33.54 -1.71
CA ALA A 29 -12.66 -32.57 -2.75
C ALA A 29 -12.09 -32.93 -4.13
N CYS A 30 -12.86 -32.60 -5.17
CA CYS A 30 -12.34 -32.08 -6.43
C CYS A 30 -13.48 -31.45 -7.25
N CYS A 31 -13.50 -30.12 -7.41
CA CYS A 31 -14.09 -29.50 -8.60
C CYS A 31 -13.60 -28.05 -8.80
N HIS A 32 -13.28 -27.78 -10.06
CA HIS A 32 -12.70 -26.54 -10.59
C HIS A 32 -13.60 -25.30 -10.44
N THR A 33 -12.91 -24.17 -10.40
CA THR A 33 -13.35 -22.78 -10.59
C THR A 33 -14.49 -22.61 -11.59
N GLY A 34 -15.67 -22.23 -11.07
CA GLY A 34 -16.88 -21.92 -11.84
C GLY A 34 -18.18 -21.92 -11.02
N ASN A 35 -18.15 -22.48 -9.80
CA ASN A 35 -19.35 -22.78 -9.01
C ASN A 35 -19.26 -22.29 -7.56
N LEU A 36 -19.11 -20.97 -7.34
CA LEU A 36 -19.05 -20.41 -5.98
C LEU A 36 -20.40 -20.47 -5.22
N LEU A 37 -21.51 -20.82 -5.88
CA LEU A 37 -22.86 -20.81 -5.30
C LEU A 37 -23.57 -22.18 -5.25
N THR A 38 -22.97 -23.25 -5.78
CA THR A 38 -23.61 -24.58 -5.84
C THR A 38 -23.02 -25.62 -4.89
N CYS A 39 -21.96 -25.29 -4.14
CA CYS A 39 -21.33 -26.19 -3.17
C CYS A 39 -21.55 -25.79 -1.70
N ILE A 40 -22.72 -25.22 -1.37
CA ILE A 40 -23.15 -25.13 0.02
C ILE A 40 -24.04 -26.36 0.28
N GLY A 41 -23.50 -27.36 0.96
CA GLY A 41 -24.23 -28.51 1.50
C GLY A 41 -25.17 -28.13 2.65
N CYS A 42 -25.87 -27.00 2.54
CA CYS A 42 -26.94 -26.63 3.46
C CYS A 42 -28.25 -27.25 3.00
N SER A 43 -29.04 -27.75 3.94
CA SER A 43 -30.43 -28.12 3.67
C SER A 43 -31.18 -26.89 3.14
N ASP A 44 -32.11 -27.10 2.20
CA ASP A 44 -32.92 -26.00 1.65
C ASP A 44 -33.67 -25.22 2.75
N ASN A 45 -33.95 -25.88 3.89
CA ASN A 45 -34.53 -25.26 5.09
C ASN A 45 -33.58 -24.22 5.72
N ASN A 46 -32.28 -24.51 5.81
CA ASN A 46 -31.31 -23.58 6.37
C ASN A 46 -31.09 -22.39 5.42
N VAL A 47 -31.13 -22.62 4.11
CA VAL A 47 -31.00 -21.56 3.11
C VAL A 47 -32.21 -20.62 3.15
N ALA A 48 -33.42 -21.17 3.23
CA ALA A 48 -34.64 -20.38 3.33
C ALA A 48 -34.74 -19.59 4.65
N PHE A 49 -34.36 -20.20 5.77
CA PHE A 49 -34.35 -19.52 7.07
C PHE A 49 -33.35 -18.35 7.10
N SER A 50 -32.15 -18.55 6.57
CA SER A 50 -31.17 -17.46 6.41
C SER A 50 -31.71 -16.37 5.48
N ASN A 51 -32.36 -16.72 4.37
CA ASN A 51 -32.95 -15.74 3.45
C ASN A 51 -34.02 -14.87 4.13
N PHE A 52 -34.87 -15.49 4.96
CA PHE A 52 -35.86 -14.77 5.74
C PHE A 52 -35.22 -13.77 6.71
N LEU A 53 -34.15 -14.17 7.40
CA LEU A 53 -33.41 -13.29 8.31
C LEU A 53 -32.75 -12.11 7.58
N PHE A 54 -32.16 -12.36 6.40
CA PHE A 54 -31.60 -11.30 5.56
C PHE A 54 -32.67 -10.34 5.04
N GLY A 55 -33.84 -10.84 4.65
CA GLY A 55 -34.97 -10.02 4.23
C GLY A 55 -35.50 -9.12 5.35
N MET A 56 -35.63 -9.65 6.58
CA MET A 56 -36.01 -8.87 7.76
C MET A 56 -34.96 -7.78 8.09
N LEU A 57 -33.68 -8.11 7.97
CA LEU A 57 -32.60 -7.14 8.14
C LEU A 57 -32.69 -6.01 7.10
N ALA A 58 -32.98 -6.32 5.84
CA ALA A 58 -33.14 -5.32 4.78
C ALA A 58 -34.29 -4.34 5.08
N VAL A 59 -35.40 -4.83 5.65
CA VAL A 59 -36.53 -4.00 6.10
C VAL A 59 -36.11 -3.08 7.26
N LEU A 60 -35.41 -3.61 8.27
CA LEU A 60 -34.93 -2.82 9.41
C LEU A 60 -33.96 -1.72 8.98
N ILE A 61 -33.06 -2.02 8.04
CA ILE A 61 -32.11 -1.06 7.49
C ILE A 61 -32.86 0.07 6.74
N GLN A 62 -33.82 -0.26 5.88
CA GLN A 62 -34.64 0.77 5.20
C GLN A 62 -35.46 1.61 6.19
N LEU A 63 -36.07 1.00 7.21
CA LEU A 63 -36.85 1.72 8.22
C LEU A 63 -35.97 2.66 9.06
N SER A 64 -34.81 2.19 9.52
CA SER A 64 -33.86 3.03 10.27
C SER A 64 -33.32 4.17 9.43
N SER A 65 -33.07 3.93 8.14
CA SER A 65 -32.67 4.97 7.20
C SER A 65 -33.78 6.02 6.99
N LEU A 66 -35.03 5.60 6.77
CA LEU A 66 -36.19 6.49 6.61
C LEU A 66 -36.49 7.36 7.83
N CYS A 67 -36.31 6.81 9.04
CA CYS A 67 -36.67 7.49 10.29
C CYS A 67 -35.54 8.32 10.92
N SER A 68 -34.33 8.28 10.37
CA SER A 68 -33.17 8.97 10.96
C SER A 68 -32.84 10.29 10.27
N ASN A 69 -32.27 11.21 11.04
CA ASN A 69 -31.94 12.55 10.58
C ASN A 69 -30.52 12.68 10.02
N HIS A 70 -29.80 11.56 9.85
CA HIS A 70 -28.37 11.52 9.51
C HIS A 70 -28.13 11.19 8.03
N TRP A 71 -28.87 11.83 7.12
CA TRP A 71 -28.70 11.62 5.68
C TRP A 71 -27.59 12.49 5.11
N PHE A 72 -27.52 13.73 5.57
CA PHE A 72 -26.62 14.73 5.04
C PHE A 72 -26.19 15.69 6.14
N TYR A 73 -24.92 16.06 6.12
CA TYR A 73 -24.37 17.05 7.03
C TYR A 73 -23.75 18.19 6.22
N THR A 74 -24.05 19.42 6.60
CA THR A 74 -23.42 20.62 6.03
C THR A 74 -22.92 21.54 7.13
N ILE A 75 -21.80 22.20 6.86
CA ILE A 75 -21.19 23.19 7.73
C ILE A 75 -21.26 24.53 7.00
N GLU A 76 -22.02 25.47 7.56
CA GLU A 76 -22.18 26.81 7.00
C GLU A 76 -21.71 27.89 7.99
N PRO A 77 -20.93 28.88 7.54
CA PRO A 77 -20.65 30.07 8.34
C PRO A 77 -21.87 31.02 8.33
N ARG A 78 -22.28 31.51 9.49
CA ARG A 78 -23.21 32.65 9.61
C ARG A 78 -22.57 33.79 10.39
N ALA A 79 -22.93 35.01 10.02
CA ALA A 79 -22.65 36.17 10.86
C ALA A 79 -23.32 36.00 12.23
N ALA A 80 -22.52 36.18 13.28
CA ALA A 80 -22.97 36.30 14.67
C ALA A 80 -22.83 37.75 15.12
N ASP A 81 -23.63 38.14 16.11
CA ASP A 81 -23.61 39.49 16.64
C ASP A 81 -22.26 39.78 17.34
N GLY A 82 -21.51 40.75 16.81
CA GLY A 82 -20.20 41.18 17.30
C GLY A 82 -19.13 41.24 16.20
N THR A 83 -18.05 41.97 16.45
CA THR A 83 -16.89 42.04 15.55
C THR A 83 -15.71 41.27 16.12
N ASP A 84 -14.86 40.70 15.27
CA ASP A 84 -13.58 40.12 15.68
C ASP A 84 -12.56 41.22 16.07
N GLU A 85 -11.36 40.82 16.50
CA GLU A 85 -10.29 41.76 16.90
C GLU A 85 -9.80 42.68 15.75
N ARG A 86 -10.25 42.44 14.52
CA ARG A 86 -9.93 43.21 13.31
C ARG A 86 -11.08 44.10 12.85
N GLY A 87 -12.25 44.02 13.50
CA GLY A 87 -13.44 44.80 13.17
C GLY A 87 -14.36 44.14 12.16
N ASP A 88 -14.09 42.89 11.76
CA ASP A 88 -14.91 42.14 10.81
C ASP A 88 -16.08 41.46 11.54
N PRO A 89 -17.27 41.33 10.92
CA PRO A 89 -18.41 40.64 11.53
C PRO A 89 -18.03 39.19 11.88
N LYS A 90 -18.24 38.81 13.15
CA LYS A 90 -17.81 37.52 13.69
C LYS A 90 -18.60 36.40 13.02
N GLU A 91 -17.93 35.53 12.26
CA GLU A 91 -18.57 34.35 11.67
C GLU A 91 -18.56 33.16 12.65
N VAL A 92 -19.73 32.59 12.94
CA VAL A 92 -19.87 31.34 13.70
C VAL A 92 -20.29 30.23 12.76
N LEU A 93 -19.59 29.10 12.87
CA LEU A 93 -19.88 27.88 12.10
C LEU A 93 -21.03 27.12 12.75
N PHE A 94 -22.01 26.72 11.94
CA PHE A 94 -23.10 25.85 12.36
C PHE A 94 -23.03 24.53 11.61
N ILE A 95 -23.20 23.43 12.33
CA ILE A 95 -23.44 22.11 11.74
C ILE A 95 -24.95 21.96 11.55
N TYR A 96 -25.35 21.62 10.33
CA TYR A 96 -26.70 21.19 10.01
C TYR A 96 -26.69 19.70 9.72
N ASN A 97 -27.62 18.98 10.32
CA ASN A 97 -27.83 17.55 10.19
C ASN A 97 -29.24 17.33 9.62
N ALA A 98 -29.31 16.95 8.35
CA ALA A 98 -30.55 16.83 7.60
C ALA A 98 -30.93 15.37 7.37
N GLY A 99 -32.20 15.05 7.67
CA GLY A 99 -32.89 13.84 7.22
C GLY A 99 -34.03 14.17 6.26
N TYR A 100 -34.79 13.15 5.88
CA TYR A 100 -35.96 13.34 5.02
C TYR A 100 -37.07 14.20 5.64
N TRP A 101 -37.16 14.24 6.97
CA TRP A 101 -38.29 14.86 7.67
C TRP A 101 -37.89 16.03 8.56
N TRP A 102 -36.62 16.10 9.00
CA TRP A 102 -36.15 17.09 9.97
C TRP A 102 -34.73 17.53 9.62
N ILE A 103 -34.42 18.79 9.95
CA ILE A 103 -33.06 19.31 9.96
C ILE A 103 -32.76 19.80 11.38
N CYS A 104 -31.70 19.25 11.98
CA CYS A 104 -31.18 19.69 13.26
C CYS A 104 -29.99 20.62 13.04
N ARG A 105 -29.84 21.64 13.90
CA ARG A 105 -28.73 22.59 13.85
C ARG A 105 -28.01 22.60 15.20
N GLU A 106 -26.69 22.57 15.17
CA GLU A 106 -25.83 22.64 16.35
C GLU A 106 -24.70 23.66 16.12
N PRO A 107 -24.36 24.51 17.12
CA PRO A 107 -23.19 25.38 17.03
C PRO A 107 -21.88 24.57 17.05
N TYR A 108 -20.93 24.94 16.19
CA TYR A 108 -19.62 24.27 16.13
C TYR A 108 -18.64 24.89 17.15
N GLY A 109 -18.51 24.26 18.33
CA GLY A 109 -17.52 24.62 19.36
C GLY A 109 -18.11 24.76 20.78
N ASP A 110 -17.30 24.46 21.80
CA ASP A 110 -17.69 24.55 23.22
C ASP A 110 -17.86 26.02 23.64
N GLY A 111 -19.07 26.41 24.10
CA GLY A 111 -19.25 27.66 24.83
C GLY A 111 -20.53 28.47 24.60
N PHE A 112 -21.56 27.96 23.92
CA PHE A 112 -22.83 28.69 23.75
C PHE A 112 -24.05 27.90 24.25
N ASP A 113 -24.94 28.64 24.91
CA ASP A 113 -26.11 28.13 25.63
C ASP A 113 -27.14 27.45 24.73
N ASN A 114 -27.71 26.36 25.27
CA ASN A 114 -28.71 25.52 24.65
C ASN A 114 -30.06 26.24 24.51
N SER A 115 -30.35 26.80 23.33
CA SER A 115 -31.74 26.96 22.89
C SER A 115 -31.81 27.22 21.38
N SER A 116 -32.41 26.29 20.63
CA SER A 116 -33.65 26.53 19.87
C SER A 116 -33.82 25.47 18.78
N THR A 117 -34.88 24.69 18.93
CA THR A 117 -35.50 23.93 17.86
C THR A 117 -36.25 24.87 16.91
N LEU A 118 -36.35 24.42 15.65
CA LEU A 118 -37.40 24.68 14.68
C LEU A 118 -37.22 25.85 13.68
N GLY A 119 -37.05 25.44 12.43
CA GLY A 119 -37.39 26.18 11.23
C GLY A 119 -37.53 25.18 10.08
N PHE A 120 -38.77 24.90 9.68
CA PHE A 120 -39.12 24.23 8.42
C PHE A 120 -38.41 24.95 7.28
N LEU A 121 -37.81 24.23 6.32
CA LEU A 121 -37.40 24.83 5.06
C LEU A 121 -38.66 25.19 4.28
N GLU A 122 -39.20 26.40 4.51
CA GLU A 122 -39.98 27.08 3.48
C GLU A 122 -39.09 27.24 2.25
N GLY A 123 -39.27 26.35 1.26
CA GLY A 123 -38.70 26.52 -0.07
C GLY A 123 -38.10 25.30 -0.75
N SER A 124 -37.77 24.19 -0.05
CA SER A 124 -37.20 22.97 -0.69
C SER A 124 -38.02 21.70 -0.46
N GLU A 125 -39.21 21.79 0.14
CA GLU A 125 -40.06 20.64 0.45
C GLU A 125 -40.43 19.80 -0.78
N TYR A 126 -40.44 20.37 -1.99
CA TYR A 126 -40.88 19.68 -3.20
C TYR A 126 -39.79 18.82 -3.86
N GLU A 127 -38.50 19.10 -3.65
CA GLU A 127 -37.42 18.46 -4.42
C GLU A 127 -37.05 17.07 -3.88
N MET A 128 -37.14 16.87 -2.55
CA MET A 128 -36.85 15.57 -1.92
C MET A 128 -38.06 14.62 -1.85
N GLN A 129 -39.29 15.09 -2.16
CA GLN A 129 -40.52 14.28 -2.09
C GLN A 129 -40.44 13.02 -2.94
N LEU A 130 -39.93 13.12 -4.17
CA LEU A 130 -39.82 11.98 -5.06
C LEU A 130 -38.89 10.90 -4.48
N ALA A 131 -37.76 11.31 -3.87
CA ALA A 131 -36.84 10.38 -3.23
C ALA A 131 -37.49 9.64 -2.06
N VAL A 132 -38.24 10.36 -1.20
CA VAL A 132 -38.96 9.78 -0.05
C VAL A 132 -40.06 8.81 -0.51
N ILE A 133 -40.87 9.20 -1.50
CA ILE A 133 -41.95 8.36 -2.03
C ILE A 133 -41.39 7.06 -2.58
N LEU A 134 -40.32 7.14 -3.39
CA LEU A 134 -39.66 5.95 -3.93
C LEU A 134 -39.10 5.06 -2.81
N HIS A 135 -38.50 5.62 -1.76
CA HIS A 135 -38.01 4.85 -0.63
C HIS A 135 -39.14 4.11 0.10
N ILE A 136 -40.28 4.78 0.36
CA ILE A 136 -41.46 4.18 1.00
C ILE A 136 -42.04 3.05 0.12
N VAL A 137 -42.14 3.27 -1.19
CA VAL A 137 -42.59 2.23 -2.14
C VAL A 137 -41.67 1.02 -2.10
N SER A 138 -40.34 1.22 -2.07
CA SER A 138 -39.39 0.12 -1.89
C SER A 138 -39.61 -0.61 -0.57
N LEU A 139 -39.80 0.10 0.54
CA LEU A 139 -40.02 -0.53 1.84
C LEU A 139 -41.27 -1.42 1.83
N CYS A 140 -42.37 -0.95 1.21
CA CYS A 140 -43.60 -1.73 1.05
C CYS A 140 -43.40 -2.97 0.16
N LEU A 141 -42.59 -2.88 -0.90
CA LEU A 141 -42.29 -4.00 -1.77
C LEU A 141 -41.34 -5.00 -1.12
N THR A 142 -40.33 -4.55 -0.37
CA THR A 142 -39.42 -5.41 0.39
C THR A 142 -40.18 -6.19 1.45
N THR A 143 -41.03 -5.52 2.25
CA THR A 143 -41.85 -6.18 3.27
C THR A 143 -42.83 -7.20 2.68
N SER A 144 -43.47 -6.85 1.56
CA SER A 144 -44.33 -7.79 0.81
C SER A 144 -43.54 -9.00 0.28
N SER A 145 -42.31 -8.79 -0.19
CA SER A 145 -41.43 -9.86 -0.69
C SER A 145 -40.98 -10.82 0.42
N VAL A 146 -40.69 -10.31 1.62
CA VAL A 146 -40.38 -11.13 2.80
C VAL A 146 -41.56 -12.02 3.17
N ALA A 147 -42.78 -11.47 3.18
CA ALA A 147 -44.00 -12.23 3.45
C ALA A 147 -44.25 -13.32 2.38
N LEU A 148 -44.12 -12.97 1.09
CA LEU A 148 -44.29 -13.91 -0.01
C LEU A 148 -43.24 -15.03 0.00
N SER A 149 -41.98 -14.72 0.31
CA SER A 149 -40.89 -15.68 0.47
C SER A 149 -41.20 -16.67 1.60
N PHE A 150 -41.65 -16.18 2.76
CA PHE A 150 -42.03 -17.02 3.89
C PHE A 150 -43.19 -17.97 3.56
N PHE A 151 -44.29 -17.45 2.99
CA PHE A 151 -45.44 -18.28 2.63
C PHE A 151 -45.14 -19.23 1.45
N GLY A 152 -44.34 -18.80 0.48
CA GLY A 152 -43.94 -19.60 -0.66
C GLY A 152 -43.00 -20.74 -0.29
N PHE A 153 -42.17 -20.53 0.73
CA PHE A 153 -41.37 -21.60 1.31
C PHE A 153 -42.24 -22.66 2.01
N LEU A 154 -43.18 -22.22 2.87
CA LEU A 154 -44.07 -23.13 3.60
C LEU A 154 -44.99 -23.96 2.68
N ARG A 155 -45.57 -23.31 1.66
CA ARG A 155 -46.53 -23.95 0.73
C ARG A 155 -45.87 -24.63 -0.47
N LYS A 156 -44.56 -24.43 -0.64
CA LYS A 156 -43.76 -24.94 -1.76
C LYS A 156 -44.35 -24.61 -3.14
N ASP A 157 -44.80 -23.36 -3.34
CA ASP A 157 -45.54 -22.94 -4.53
C ASP A 157 -44.84 -21.81 -5.33
N ILE A 158 -45.51 -21.31 -6.38
CA ILE A 158 -45.04 -20.25 -7.28
C ILE A 158 -44.80 -18.90 -6.57
N ARG A 159 -45.26 -18.72 -5.33
CA ARG A 159 -45.07 -17.46 -4.58
C ARG A 159 -43.59 -17.18 -4.31
N THR A 160 -42.75 -18.21 -4.28
CA THR A 160 -41.28 -18.07 -4.22
C THR A 160 -40.72 -17.31 -5.43
N LEU A 161 -41.22 -17.61 -6.64
CA LEU A 161 -40.84 -16.87 -7.85
C LEU A 161 -41.36 -15.43 -7.84
N ILE A 162 -42.62 -15.24 -7.41
CA ILE A 162 -43.23 -13.91 -7.29
C ILE A 162 -42.46 -13.06 -6.26
N ALA A 163 -42.02 -13.65 -5.14
CA ALA A 163 -41.18 -12.99 -4.15
C ALA A 163 -39.84 -12.52 -4.74
N SER A 164 -39.16 -13.37 -5.52
CA SER A 164 -37.92 -13.01 -6.21
C SER A 164 -38.11 -11.83 -7.16
N MET A 165 -39.16 -11.83 -7.99
CA MET A 165 -39.47 -10.71 -8.89
C MET A 165 -39.78 -9.41 -8.15
N THR A 166 -40.49 -9.51 -7.02
CA THR A 166 -40.86 -8.36 -6.19
C THR A 166 -39.62 -7.77 -5.48
N TYR A 167 -38.67 -8.60 -5.03
CA TYR A 167 -37.38 -8.14 -4.52
C TYR A 167 -36.57 -7.39 -5.58
N ILE A 168 -36.51 -7.89 -6.83
CA ILE A 168 -35.81 -7.21 -7.92
C ILE A 168 -36.40 -5.82 -8.16
N LEU A 169 -37.74 -5.72 -8.24
CA LEU A 169 -38.44 -4.45 -8.42
C LEU A 169 -38.15 -3.48 -7.25
N SER A 170 -38.20 -3.98 -6.01
CA SER A 170 -37.86 -3.19 -4.83
C SER A 170 -36.42 -2.66 -4.89
N GLY A 171 -35.47 -3.49 -5.33
CA GLY A 171 -34.07 -3.10 -5.51
C GLY A 171 -33.90 -1.97 -6.53
N ILE A 172 -34.62 -2.01 -7.64
CA ILE A 172 -34.58 -0.93 -8.64
C ILE A 172 -35.12 0.37 -8.04
N ILE A 173 -36.24 0.29 -7.32
CA ILE A 173 -36.91 1.47 -6.75
C ILE A 173 -36.07 2.13 -5.64
N ILE A 174 -35.44 1.36 -4.74
CA ILE A 174 -34.53 1.95 -3.74
C ILE A 174 -33.30 2.60 -4.39
N SER A 175 -32.78 2.02 -5.48
CA SER A 175 -31.68 2.62 -6.23
C SER A 175 -32.09 3.96 -6.86
N MET A 176 -33.32 4.06 -7.40
CA MET A 176 -33.85 5.32 -7.94
C MET A 176 -34.06 6.36 -6.84
N SER A 177 -34.51 5.95 -5.66
CA SER A 177 -34.65 6.83 -4.49
C SER A 177 -33.31 7.45 -4.08
N VAL A 178 -32.27 6.63 -3.93
CA VAL A 178 -30.93 7.10 -3.53
C VAL A 178 -30.34 8.01 -4.61
N LEU A 179 -30.51 7.67 -5.89
CA LEU A 179 -30.04 8.50 -7.00
C LEU A 179 -30.72 9.86 -7.02
N GLN A 180 -32.04 9.90 -6.85
CA GLN A 180 -32.79 11.16 -6.80
C GLN A 180 -32.32 12.05 -5.65
N PHE A 181 -32.02 11.48 -4.49
CA PHE A 181 -31.48 12.21 -3.35
C PHE A 181 -30.10 12.84 -3.66
N ILE A 182 -29.21 12.10 -4.33
CA ILE A 182 -27.90 12.60 -4.76
C ILE A 182 -28.07 13.77 -5.73
N CYS A 183 -28.90 13.62 -6.77
CA CYS A 183 -29.08 14.68 -7.77
C CYS A 183 -29.60 15.98 -7.16
N VAL A 184 -30.59 15.90 -6.26
CA VAL A 184 -31.13 17.08 -5.57
C VAL A 184 -30.07 17.76 -4.71
N LEU A 185 -29.27 16.98 -3.97
CA LEU A 185 -28.19 17.55 -3.16
C LEU A 185 -27.07 18.17 -4.00
N GLU A 186 -26.68 17.53 -5.11
CA GLU A 186 -25.62 18.05 -5.98
C GLU A 186 -26.05 19.37 -6.64
N ASP A 187 -27.28 19.45 -7.13
CA ASP A 187 -27.82 20.68 -7.72
C ASP A 187 -27.82 21.81 -6.68
N GLU A 188 -28.30 21.54 -5.46
CA GLU A 188 -28.33 22.54 -4.38
C GLU A 188 -26.91 22.96 -3.96
N MET A 189 -25.98 22.02 -3.77
CA MET A 189 -24.62 22.31 -3.34
C MET A 189 -23.80 23.04 -4.42
N ASN A 190 -23.99 22.72 -5.69
CA ASN A 190 -23.32 23.42 -6.80
C ASN A 190 -23.69 24.90 -6.86
N THR A 191 -24.88 25.29 -6.41
CA THR A 191 -25.24 26.72 -6.33
C THR A 191 -24.51 27.45 -5.20
N ARG A 192 -24.15 26.74 -4.11
CA ARG A 192 -23.57 27.30 -2.88
C ARG A 192 -22.03 27.29 -2.84
N VAL A 193 -21.37 26.42 -3.59
CA VAL A 193 -19.90 26.20 -3.57
C VAL A 193 -19.12 27.14 -4.52
N LYS A 194 -19.62 28.36 -4.77
CA LYS A 194 -18.90 29.31 -5.65
C LYS A 194 -17.63 29.85 -4.94
N PRO A 195 -16.47 29.89 -5.62
CA PRO A 195 -15.26 30.50 -5.07
C PRO A 195 -15.46 32.01 -4.87
N THR A 196 -14.88 32.56 -3.80
CA THR A 196 -14.88 34.01 -3.61
C THR A 196 -14.08 34.68 -4.74
N PRO A 197 -14.38 35.94 -5.10
CA PRO A 197 -13.65 36.69 -6.14
C PRO A 197 -12.13 36.74 -5.91
N GLU A 198 -11.68 36.54 -4.68
CA GLU A 198 -10.27 36.54 -4.26
C GLU A 198 -9.56 35.18 -4.36
N GLY A 199 -10.25 34.13 -4.82
CA GLY A 199 -9.64 32.80 -5.02
C GLY A 199 -9.43 32.01 -3.73
N GLU A 200 -10.10 32.37 -2.63
CA GLU A 200 -10.10 31.58 -1.41
C GLU A 200 -11.02 30.35 -1.53
N PRO A 201 -10.62 29.19 -0.99
CA PRO A 201 -11.46 28.00 -1.01
C PRO A 201 -12.76 28.24 -0.21
N SER A 202 -13.88 27.81 -0.76
CA SER A 202 -15.20 27.97 -0.10
C SER A 202 -15.18 27.36 1.31
N LYS A 203 -15.61 28.13 2.30
CA LYS A 203 -15.76 27.69 3.70
C LYS A 203 -16.87 26.65 3.90
N TYR A 204 -17.69 26.40 2.88
CA TYR A 204 -18.73 25.36 2.89
C TYR A 204 -18.11 23.96 2.86
N ARG A 205 -18.56 23.08 3.76
CA ARG A 205 -18.24 21.64 3.71
C ARG A 205 -19.51 20.82 3.84
N SER A 206 -19.64 19.78 3.02
CA SER A 206 -20.78 18.86 3.07
C SER A 206 -20.33 17.40 3.00
N TYR A 207 -21.08 16.51 3.67
CA TYR A 207 -20.82 15.06 3.66
C TYR A 207 -22.11 14.25 3.85
N TYR A 208 -22.16 13.09 3.19
CA TYR A 208 -23.26 12.13 3.37
C TYR A 208 -23.16 11.41 4.72
N GLY A 209 -24.31 11.20 5.37
CA GLY A 209 -24.38 10.57 6.68
C GLY A 209 -24.71 9.07 6.65
N TRP A 210 -24.80 8.47 7.84
CA TRP A 210 -25.01 7.03 7.99
C TRP A 210 -26.34 6.54 7.41
N SER A 211 -27.39 7.36 7.42
CA SER A 211 -28.71 6.99 6.89
C SER A 211 -28.65 6.75 5.38
N PHE A 212 -27.89 7.58 4.65
CA PHE A 212 -27.64 7.42 3.22
C PHE A 212 -26.87 6.11 2.94
N VAL A 213 -25.86 5.80 3.75
CA VAL A 213 -25.08 4.56 3.62
C VAL A 213 -25.96 3.33 3.88
N LEU A 214 -26.81 3.39 4.91
CA LEU A 214 -27.76 2.32 5.23
C LEU A 214 -28.76 2.09 4.09
N ALA A 215 -29.35 3.15 3.52
CA ALA A 215 -30.22 3.05 2.34
C ALA A 215 -29.50 2.37 1.17
N SER A 216 -28.27 2.82 0.87
CA SER A 216 -27.46 2.27 -0.22
C SER A 216 -27.10 0.80 -0.02
N CYS A 217 -26.74 0.41 1.21
CA CYS A 217 -26.45 -0.98 1.55
C CYS A 217 -27.68 -1.89 1.47
N SER A 218 -28.88 -1.36 1.73
CA SER A 218 -30.12 -2.15 1.67
C SER A 218 -30.36 -2.75 0.28
N PHE A 219 -29.93 -2.07 -0.79
CA PHE A 219 -29.97 -2.59 -2.16
C PHE A 219 -29.25 -3.94 -2.28
N ILE A 220 -28.05 -4.04 -1.72
CA ILE A 220 -27.22 -5.25 -1.81
C ILE A 220 -27.93 -6.42 -1.12
N PHE A 221 -28.48 -6.17 0.08
CA PHE A 221 -29.24 -7.19 0.81
C PHE A 221 -30.48 -7.66 0.03
N ILE A 222 -31.22 -6.73 -0.60
CA ILE A 222 -32.38 -7.06 -1.43
C ILE A 222 -31.99 -7.92 -2.65
N GLN A 223 -30.87 -7.60 -3.33
CA GLN A 223 -30.40 -8.38 -4.48
C GLN A 223 -29.93 -9.78 -4.08
N VAL A 224 -29.25 -9.91 -2.93
CA VAL A 224 -28.87 -11.22 -2.39
C VAL A 224 -30.11 -12.05 -2.07
N CYS A 225 -31.14 -11.44 -1.47
CA CYS A 225 -32.41 -12.12 -1.19
C CYS A 225 -33.13 -12.58 -2.47
N ALA A 226 -33.15 -11.73 -3.49
CA ALA A 226 -33.73 -12.07 -4.80
C ALA A 226 -33.05 -13.29 -5.44
N LEU A 227 -31.72 -13.35 -5.37
CA LEU A 227 -30.92 -14.43 -5.93
C LEU A 227 -31.13 -15.75 -5.17
N ILE A 228 -31.11 -15.71 -3.84
CA ILE A 228 -31.33 -16.90 -3.01
C ILE A 228 -32.73 -17.46 -3.26
N GLU A 229 -33.74 -16.62 -3.35
CA GLU A 229 -35.12 -17.05 -3.61
C GLU A 229 -35.27 -17.68 -5.00
N LEU A 230 -34.65 -17.09 -6.02
CA LEU A 230 -34.60 -17.66 -7.36
C LEU A 230 -33.91 -19.03 -7.37
N LEU A 231 -32.82 -19.19 -6.61
CA LEU A 231 -32.10 -20.45 -6.47
C LEU A 231 -32.94 -21.52 -5.75
N ILE A 232 -33.70 -21.16 -4.70
CA ILE A 232 -34.63 -22.07 -4.02
C ILE A 232 -35.70 -22.55 -5.00
N TYR A 233 -36.27 -21.65 -5.80
CA TYR A 233 -37.25 -22.00 -6.83
C TYR A 233 -36.66 -22.93 -7.89
N LEU A 234 -35.47 -22.62 -8.41
CA LEU A 234 -34.80 -23.43 -9.43
C LEU A 234 -34.37 -24.81 -8.94
N ARG A 235 -33.95 -24.94 -7.68
CA ARG A 235 -33.64 -26.24 -7.05
C ARG A 235 -34.87 -27.11 -6.85
N ARG A 236 -36.02 -26.50 -6.59
CA ARG A 236 -37.29 -27.20 -6.34
C ARG A 236 -37.87 -27.83 -7.62
N TYR A 237 -37.73 -27.17 -8.76
CA TYR A 237 -38.24 -27.65 -10.04
C TYR A 237 -37.06 -27.94 -10.99
N ASN A 238 -36.64 -29.20 -11.07
CA ASN A 238 -35.48 -29.61 -11.86
C ASN A 238 -35.82 -29.96 -13.31
N THR A 239 -37.08 -30.20 -13.66
CA THR A 239 -37.51 -30.55 -15.03
C THR A 239 -38.30 -29.42 -15.71
N ILE A 240 -38.20 -29.31 -17.04
CA ILE A 240 -38.87 -28.26 -17.84
C ILE A 240 -40.39 -28.49 -17.92
N GLU A 241 -40.82 -29.75 -17.87
CA GLU A 241 -42.24 -30.15 -17.91
C GLU A 241 -43.00 -29.66 -16.67
N GLU A 242 -42.40 -29.75 -15.46
CA GLU A 242 -42.98 -29.21 -14.22
C GLU A 242 -43.04 -27.66 -14.20
N LYS A 243 -42.16 -26.99 -14.96
CA LYS A 243 -42.14 -25.52 -15.09
C LYS A 243 -43.18 -24.99 -16.08
N LEU A 244 -43.55 -25.77 -17.09
CA LEU A 244 -44.52 -25.40 -18.12
C LEU A 244 -45.97 -25.62 -17.68
N VAL A 245 -46.25 -26.63 -16.83
CA VAL A 245 -47.59 -26.94 -16.32
C VAL A 245 -48.19 -25.81 -15.47
N LEU A 246 -47.37 -24.89 -14.94
CA LEU A 246 -47.82 -23.76 -14.12
C LEU A 246 -48.27 -22.53 -14.93
N ASN A 247 -48.10 -22.53 -16.26
CA ASN A 247 -48.57 -21.43 -17.11
C ASN A 247 -50.02 -21.59 -17.58
N ASP A 248 -50.63 -22.76 -17.35
CA ASP A 248 -52.07 -22.94 -17.49
C ASP A 248 -52.70 -22.73 -16.11
N GLY A 249 -53.69 -21.84 -16.04
CA GLY A 249 -54.19 -21.21 -14.82
C GLY A 249 -54.70 -22.13 -13.69
N PRO A 250 -55.22 -21.52 -12.60
CA PRO A 250 -55.52 -22.23 -11.37
C PRO A 250 -56.65 -23.24 -11.62
N TRP A 251 -56.74 -24.29 -10.78
CA TRP A 251 -57.74 -25.38 -10.80
C TRP A 251 -57.36 -26.61 -11.65
N THR A 252 -56.56 -27.54 -11.10
CA THR A 252 -56.98 -28.93 -10.79
C THR A 252 -55.79 -29.82 -10.42
N VAL A 253 -55.95 -30.54 -9.31
CA VAL A 253 -55.06 -31.62 -8.83
C VAL A 253 -55.39 -32.91 -9.59
N ARG A 254 -54.40 -33.64 -10.13
CA ARG A 254 -54.55 -35.09 -10.39
C ARG A 254 -53.27 -35.89 -10.16
N ASN A 255 -53.49 -37.05 -9.54
CA ASN A 255 -52.54 -37.93 -8.85
C ASN A 255 -51.52 -38.66 -9.75
N ASN A 256 -50.42 -39.00 -9.08
CA ASN A 256 -49.08 -39.29 -9.59
C ASN A 256 -48.80 -40.79 -9.89
N GLU A 257 -49.76 -41.56 -10.42
CA GLU A 257 -49.58 -43.03 -10.58
C GLU A 257 -49.72 -43.60 -12.00
N GLN A 258 -50.19 -42.86 -13.00
CA GLN A 258 -50.40 -43.44 -14.35
C GLN A 258 -49.22 -43.29 -15.31
N VAL A 259 -48.22 -42.46 -15.03
CA VAL A 259 -47.07 -42.26 -15.94
C VAL A 259 -45.99 -43.34 -15.76
N LYS A 260 -45.93 -44.00 -14.59
CA LYS A 260 -44.92 -45.02 -14.28
C LYS A 260 -45.16 -46.40 -14.91
N LYS A 261 -46.27 -46.64 -15.61
CA LYS A 261 -46.66 -47.99 -16.08
C LYS A 261 -46.53 -48.25 -17.58
N ARG A 262 -45.90 -47.39 -18.36
CA ARG A 262 -45.83 -47.56 -19.83
C ARG A 262 -44.43 -47.67 -20.46
N VAL A 263 -43.37 -47.90 -19.69
CA VAL A 263 -41.98 -47.91 -20.22
C VAL A 263 -41.21 -49.21 -19.93
N ILE A 264 -41.83 -50.24 -19.35
CA ILE A 264 -41.18 -51.55 -19.19
C ILE A 264 -41.90 -52.56 -20.08
N GLU A 265 -41.54 -52.55 -21.36
CA GLU A 265 -41.60 -53.69 -22.29
C GLU A 265 -41.18 -53.17 -23.68
N VAL A 266 -39.90 -53.30 -24.03
CA VAL A 266 -39.42 -53.75 -25.36
C VAL A 266 -37.92 -54.07 -25.22
N SER A 267 -37.57 -55.22 -25.80
CA SER A 267 -36.31 -55.95 -25.76
C SER A 267 -35.08 -55.22 -26.37
N ALA A 268 -33.91 -55.64 -25.90
CA ALA A 268 -32.57 -55.10 -26.12
C ALA A 268 -32.01 -55.27 -27.55
N LYS A 269 -32.71 -54.81 -28.60
CA LYS A 269 -32.21 -54.93 -29.98
C LYS A 269 -32.18 -53.66 -30.85
N ASP A 270 -32.70 -52.52 -30.38
CA ASP A 270 -32.73 -51.27 -31.17
C ASP A 270 -32.01 -50.06 -30.52
N LEU A 271 -30.96 -50.32 -29.72
CA LEU A 271 -30.19 -49.29 -29.01
C LEU A 271 -29.20 -48.50 -29.90
N ASN A 272 -29.44 -48.38 -31.22
CA ASN A 272 -28.58 -47.63 -32.13
C ASN A 272 -29.30 -46.68 -33.11
N VAL A 273 -30.61 -46.44 -32.97
CA VAL A 273 -31.37 -45.57 -33.91
C VAL A 273 -32.04 -44.34 -33.25
N LEU A 274 -32.02 -44.17 -31.92
CA LEU A 274 -32.67 -43.03 -31.23
C LEU A 274 -31.72 -41.98 -30.62
N LEU A 275 -30.45 -41.93 -31.03
CA LEU A 275 -29.54 -40.82 -30.72
C LEU A 275 -29.71 -39.65 -31.70
N ARG A 276 -30.87 -38.98 -31.68
CA ARG A 276 -31.01 -37.57 -32.08
C ARG A 276 -32.12 -36.88 -31.28
N PRO A 277 -31.82 -36.03 -30.29
CA PRO A 277 -32.80 -35.08 -29.78
C PRO A 277 -32.98 -33.93 -30.79
N PRO A 278 -34.18 -33.35 -30.91
CA PRO A 278 -34.49 -32.31 -31.89
C PRO A 278 -33.75 -31.00 -31.54
N ARG A 279 -33.05 -30.47 -32.54
CA ARG A 279 -32.12 -29.32 -32.45
C ARG A 279 -32.77 -27.95 -32.20
N GLN A 280 -34.09 -27.86 -32.10
CA GLN A 280 -34.81 -26.57 -32.12
C GLN A 280 -35.35 -26.10 -30.76
N TYR A 281 -35.38 -26.95 -29.73
CA TYR A 281 -36.04 -26.61 -28.46
C TYR A 281 -35.10 -26.09 -27.36
N THR A 282 -33.78 -26.29 -27.51
CA THR A 282 -32.76 -25.84 -26.54
C THR A 282 -32.29 -24.39 -26.76
N GLU A 283 -32.57 -23.76 -27.91
CA GLU A 283 -32.10 -22.39 -28.18
C GLU A 283 -33.00 -21.28 -27.62
N MET A 284 -34.32 -21.46 -27.54
CA MET A 284 -35.22 -20.41 -27.04
C MET A 284 -35.13 -20.18 -25.52
N ASN A 285 -35.12 -21.25 -24.72
CA ASN A 285 -35.06 -21.13 -23.25
C ASN A 285 -33.70 -20.65 -22.73
N HIS A 286 -32.62 -20.98 -23.46
CA HIS A 286 -31.30 -20.48 -23.13
C HIS A 286 -31.18 -18.98 -23.42
N LYS A 287 -31.86 -18.46 -24.46
CA LYS A 287 -31.88 -17.02 -24.78
C LYS A 287 -32.62 -16.20 -23.73
N TYR A 288 -33.84 -16.55 -23.33
CA TYR A 288 -34.59 -15.76 -22.33
C TYR A 288 -33.94 -15.81 -20.94
N THR A 289 -33.47 -16.98 -20.51
CA THR A 289 -32.75 -17.11 -19.23
C THR A 289 -31.42 -16.36 -19.27
N LYS A 290 -30.68 -16.40 -20.39
CA LYS A 290 -29.48 -15.59 -20.57
C LYS A 290 -29.79 -14.11 -20.61
N VAL A 291 -30.88 -13.67 -21.23
CA VAL A 291 -31.28 -12.26 -21.30
C VAL A 291 -31.68 -11.72 -19.92
N VAL A 292 -32.42 -12.49 -19.13
CA VAL A 292 -32.78 -12.10 -17.75
C VAL A 292 -31.55 -12.08 -16.85
N ILE A 293 -30.67 -13.07 -16.96
CA ILE A 293 -29.40 -13.10 -16.21
C ILE A 293 -28.47 -11.98 -16.68
N LEU A 294 -28.36 -11.71 -17.98
CA LEU A 294 -27.57 -10.61 -18.54
C LEU A 294 -28.15 -9.27 -18.12
N ALA A 295 -29.46 -9.08 -18.10
CA ALA A 295 -30.11 -7.87 -17.62
C ALA A 295 -29.89 -7.68 -16.11
N ALA A 296 -30.00 -8.74 -15.30
CA ALA A 296 -29.69 -8.69 -13.88
C ALA A 296 -28.21 -8.40 -13.60
N ILE A 297 -27.29 -9.00 -14.38
CA ILE A 297 -25.85 -8.72 -14.32
C ILE A 297 -25.58 -7.28 -14.76
N LEU A 298 -26.23 -6.81 -15.83
CA LEU A 298 -26.06 -5.46 -16.34
C LEU A 298 -26.57 -4.43 -15.32
N VAL A 299 -27.76 -4.65 -14.74
CA VAL A 299 -28.31 -3.81 -13.67
C VAL A 299 -27.43 -3.86 -12.43
N THR A 300 -26.93 -5.03 -12.03
CA THR A 300 -26.00 -5.16 -10.90
C THR A 300 -24.66 -4.48 -11.20
N ALA A 301 -24.16 -4.56 -12.44
CA ALA A 301 -22.92 -3.94 -12.86
C ALA A 301 -23.06 -2.42 -12.99
N VAL A 302 -24.20 -1.92 -13.47
CA VAL A 302 -24.51 -0.49 -13.54
C VAL A 302 -24.68 0.06 -12.13
N VAL A 303 -25.43 -0.61 -11.26
CA VAL A 303 -25.57 -0.17 -9.86
C VAL A 303 -24.25 -0.30 -9.10
N TYR A 304 -23.46 -1.36 -9.34
CA TYR A 304 -22.10 -1.46 -8.79
C TYR A 304 -21.19 -0.35 -9.32
N PHE A 305 -21.30 0.01 -10.60
CA PHE A 305 -20.52 1.07 -11.22
C PHE A 305 -20.92 2.46 -10.71
N GLU A 306 -22.20 2.69 -10.46
CA GLU A 306 -22.70 3.95 -9.90
C GLU A 306 -22.46 4.02 -8.37
N ILE A 307 -22.57 2.92 -7.62
CA ILE A 307 -22.07 2.83 -6.24
C ILE A 307 -20.55 3.01 -6.21
N TYR A 308 -19.81 2.44 -7.17
CA TYR A 308 -18.37 2.61 -7.28
C TYR A 308 -18.02 4.06 -7.59
N LYS A 309 -18.75 4.74 -8.48
CA LYS A 309 -18.63 6.18 -8.70
C LYS A 309 -18.99 6.98 -7.46
N ALA A 310 -20.07 6.65 -6.75
CA ALA A 310 -20.43 7.29 -5.48
C ALA A 310 -19.37 7.03 -4.39
N VAL A 311 -18.73 5.86 -4.38
CA VAL A 311 -17.62 5.50 -3.50
C VAL A 311 -16.31 6.17 -3.94
N GLN A 312 -16.11 6.41 -5.24
CA GLN A 312 -14.96 7.16 -5.76
C GLN A 312 -15.13 8.66 -5.53
N MET A 313 -16.34 9.21 -5.69
CA MET A 313 -16.68 10.57 -5.25
C MET A 313 -16.59 10.69 -3.72
N MET A 314 -16.99 9.66 -2.96
CA MET A 314 -16.68 9.62 -1.53
C MET A 314 -15.17 9.57 -1.31
N LYS A 315 -14.35 8.92 -2.13
CA LYS A 315 -12.89 8.96 -2.01
C LYS A 315 -12.27 10.29 -2.44
N ASP A 316 -12.90 11.04 -3.33
CA ASP A 316 -12.44 12.37 -3.73
C ASP A 316 -12.88 13.42 -2.69
N ILE A 317 -14.07 13.28 -2.09
CA ILE A 317 -14.61 14.17 -1.04
C ILE A 317 -14.05 13.82 0.36
N THR A 318 -13.92 12.53 0.72
CA THR A 318 -13.14 12.11 1.91
C THR A 318 -11.63 12.19 1.67
N GLY A 319 -11.20 12.33 0.41
CA GLY A 319 -9.80 12.48 -0.02
C GLY A 319 -9.25 13.88 0.13
N GLU A 320 -10.10 14.91 0.18
CA GLU A 320 -9.65 16.29 0.40
C GLU A 320 -10.35 17.01 1.57
N GLY A 321 -11.41 16.43 2.17
CA GLY A 321 -12.15 17.04 3.28
C GLY A 321 -12.02 16.39 4.68
N MET A 322 -11.46 15.18 4.78
CA MET A 322 -11.26 14.47 6.07
C MET A 322 -9.79 14.48 6.55
N PHE A 323 -8.94 15.29 5.90
CA PHE A 323 -7.59 15.62 6.32
C PHE A 323 -7.48 17.12 6.62
N SER A 324 -8.23 17.59 7.63
CA SER A 324 -7.73 18.63 8.51
C SER A 324 -8.43 18.57 9.86
N THR A 325 -7.65 18.11 10.85
CA THR A 325 -7.68 18.49 12.27
C THR A 325 -9.01 18.41 13.03
N SER A 326 -9.44 17.20 13.37
CA SER A 326 -9.90 16.91 14.73
C SER A 326 -9.89 15.40 14.97
N GLY A 327 -9.05 14.91 15.91
CA GLY A 327 -9.21 13.55 16.47
C GLY A 327 -8.19 12.46 16.13
N ARG A 328 -6.99 12.74 15.57
CA ARG A 328 -5.87 11.78 15.62
C ARG A 328 -4.59 12.38 16.20
N LYS A 329 -4.72 13.17 17.27
CA LYS A 329 -3.60 13.46 18.16
C LYS A 329 -3.67 12.51 19.35
N THR A 330 -2.86 11.45 19.31
CA THR A 330 -1.94 10.95 20.37
C THR A 330 -1.67 9.44 20.23
N LYS A 331 -0.49 9.11 19.69
CA LYS A 331 0.53 8.20 20.26
C LYS A 331 1.75 8.22 19.35
N PHE A 332 2.42 9.36 19.26
CA PHE A 332 3.86 9.33 19.03
C PHE A 332 4.48 9.30 20.40
N TYR A 333 5.09 8.17 20.75
CA TYR A 333 5.87 8.09 21.96
C TYR A 333 7.18 8.85 21.70
N LEU A 334 7.09 10.16 21.87
CA LEU A 334 8.22 11.06 21.97
C LEU A 334 8.91 10.65 23.28
N LYS A 335 10.15 10.18 23.23
CA LYS A 335 10.93 9.99 24.45
C LYS A 335 10.90 11.33 25.18
N LYS A 336 10.26 11.46 26.35
CA LYS A 336 10.15 12.77 26.99
C LYS A 336 11.55 13.33 27.24
N HIS A 337 11.86 14.43 26.58
CA HIS A 337 13.11 15.14 26.75
C HIS A 337 12.93 16.22 27.81
N PRO A 338 13.91 16.42 28.71
CA PRO A 338 13.91 17.57 29.60
C PRO A 338 14.41 18.85 28.89
N PHE A 339 14.45 18.84 27.56
CA PHE A 339 14.88 19.92 26.67
C PHE A 339 14.01 19.86 25.40
N LEU A 340 13.98 20.95 24.63
CA LEU A 340 13.22 21.02 23.39
C LEU A 340 14.13 20.73 22.20
N CYS A 341 13.80 19.70 21.41
CA CYS A 341 14.57 19.39 20.20
C CYS A 341 14.50 20.53 19.17
N GLU A 342 13.38 21.26 19.09
CA GLU A 342 13.26 22.44 18.22
C GLU A 342 14.37 23.48 18.47
N GLU A 343 14.65 23.79 19.74
CA GLU A 343 15.71 24.75 20.09
C GLU A 343 17.11 24.23 19.73
N ILE A 344 17.36 22.93 19.88
CA ILE A 344 18.61 22.27 19.46
C ILE A 344 18.78 22.37 17.94
N LEU A 345 17.72 22.10 17.18
CA LEU A 345 17.71 22.13 15.73
C LEU A 345 17.91 23.57 15.19
N LEU A 346 17.41 24.58 15.92
CA LEU A 346 17.70 25.99 15.65
C LEU A 346 19.10 26.43 16.10
N GLY A 347 19.80 25.61 16.89
CA GLY A 347 21.16 25.83 17.35
C GLY A 347 21.27 26.74 18.58
N ASN A 348 20.28 26.70 19.49
CA ASN A 348 20.39 27.34 20.79
C ASN A 348 21.53 26.69 21.60
N SER A 349 22.60 27.44 21.83
CA SER A 349 23.80 26.95 22.49
C SER A 349 23.56 26.51 23.95
N ALA A 350 22.65 27.16 24.66
CA ALA A 350 22.31 26.80 26.05
C ALA A 350 21.60 25.43 26.09
N THR A 351 20.59 25.24 25.24
CA THR A 351 19.84 23.98 25.17
C THR A 351 20.71 22.84 24.66
N VAL A 352 21.60 23.09 23.70
CA VAL A 352 22.60 22.11 23.24
C VAL A 352 23.52 21.70 24.39
N ALA A 353 24.06 22.67 25.15
CA ALA A 353 24.94 22.37 26.27
C ALA A 353 24.21 21.59 27.38
N GLU A 354 22.97 21.97 27.69
CA GLU A 354 22.13 21.25 28.65
C GLU A 354 21.88 19.81 28.19
N ALA A 355 21.48 19.62 26.93
CA ALA A 355 21.18 18.32 26.37
C ALA A 355 22.41 17.40 26.42
N VAL A 356 23.57 17.87 25.94
CA VAL A 356 24.82 17.11 25.91
C VAL A 356 25.31 16.74 27.32
N SER A 357 24.97 17.53 28.35
CA SER A 357 25.34 17.21 29.73
C SER A 357 24.57 16.01 30.31
N LYS A 358 23.44 15.63 29.73
CA LYS A 358 22.55 14.57 30.26
C LYS A 358 22.90 13.21 29.65
N LYS A 359 23.30 12.27 30.50
CA LYS A 359 23.46 10.86 30.08
C LYS A 359 22.10 10.21 29.87
N ARG A 360 21.91 9.56 28.71
CA ARG A 360 20.75 8.71 28.42
C ARG A 360 21.16 7.27 28.29
N GLN A 361 20.30 6.37 28.77
CA GLN A 361 20.46 4.93 28.58
C GLN A 361 19.92 4.53 27.21
N VAL A 362 20.72 3.76 26.48
CA VAL A 362 20.35 3.06 25.26
C VAL A 362 19.96 1.65 25.68
N LEU A 363 18.94 1.09 25.04
CA LEU A 363 18.55 -0.30 25.26
C LEU A 363 19.67 -1.24 24.85
N SER A 364 19.90 -2.26 25.65
CA SER A 364 20.76 -3.37 25.28
C SER A 364 20.13 -4.17 24.13
N GLU A 365 20.97 -4.91 23.40
CA GLU A 365 20.51 -5.81 22.34
C GLU A 365 19.54 -6.88 22.87
N PHE A 366 19.72 -7.30 24.13
CA PHE A 366 18.85 -8.28 24.78
C PHE A 366 17.48 -7.68 25.11
N GLU A 367 17.43 -6.46 25.63
CA GLU A 367 16.15 -5.75 25.85
C GLU A 367 15.40 -5.55 24.53
N CYS A 368 16.08 -5.16 23.46
CA CYS A 368 15.47 -5.07 22.13
C CYS A 368 14.93 -6.42 21.65
N TYR A 369 15.70 -7.50 21.82
CA TYR A 369 15.29 -8.85 21.47
C TYR A 369 14.02 -9.29 22.21
N GLU A 370 13.90 -8.98 23.50
CA GLU A 370 12.71 -9.27 24.31
C GLU A 370 11.51 -8.43 23.88
N ILE A 371 11.70 -7.13 23.64
CA ILE A 371 10.65 -6.23 23.13
C ILE A 371 10.11 -6.72 21.79
N PHE A 372 11.00 -7.12 20.86
CA PHE A 372 10.61 -7.56 19.52
C PHE A 372 9.80 -8.87 19.52
N ASN A 373 9.77 -9.61 20.62
CA ASN A 373 8.96 -10.82 20.75
C ASN A 373 7.45 -10.54 20.69
N ASP A 374 7.03 -9.32 21.02
CA ASP A 374 5.64 -8.90 21.00
C ASP A 374 5.47 -7.65 20.11
N CYS A 375 4.70 -7.80 19.04
CA CYS A 375 4.49 -6.74 18.08
C CYS A 375 3.68 -5.56 18.64
N GLU A 376 2.86 -5.77 19.67
CA GLU A 376 2.19 -4.67 20.36
C GLU A 376 3.21 -3.83 21.13
N ASN A 377 4.23 -4.45 21.73
CA ASN A 377 5.31 -3.70 22.38
C ASN A 377 6.07 -2.84 21.36
N VAL A 378 6.44 -3.40 20.20
CA VAL A 378 7.08 -2.63 19.11
C VAL A 378 6.18 -1.49 18.63
N ARG A 379 4.91 -1.76 18.32
CA ARG A 379 3.95 -0.75 17.83
C ARG A 379 3.59 0.30 18.88
N SER A 380 3.73 -0.01 20.17
CA SER A 380 3.45 0.96 21.24
C SER A 380 4.59 1.95 21.46
N ARG A 381 5.82 1.59 21.05
CA ARG A 381 7.04 2.41 21.23
C ARG A 381 7.17 3.55 20.25
N HIS A 382 6.57 3.44 19.06
CA HIS A 382 6.60 4.48 18.05
C HIS A 382 5.32 4.46 17.20
N PHE A 383 5.04 5.57 16.53
CA PHE A 383 3.91 5.60 15.59
C PHE A 383 4.30 4.94 14.26
N TYR A 384 3.66 3.81 13.92
CA TYR A 384 3.77 3.16 12.62
C TYR A 384 2.45 3.31 11.84
N PRO A 385 2.44 4.00 10.69
CA PRO A 385 1.21 4.17 9.91
C PRO A 385 0.72 2.88 9.24
N ASP A 386 -0.55 2.54 9.44
CA ASP A 386 -1.19 1.36 8.80
C ASP A 386 -1.68 1.63 7.37
N ARG A 387 -1.80 2.90 6.98
CA ARG A 387 -2.19 3.33 5.63
C ARG A 387 -1.25 4.42 5.11
N PRO A 388 -1.08 4.57 3.77
CA PRO A 388 -0.30 5.67 3.21
C PRO A 388 -0.89 7.02 3.63
N ASP A 389 -0.05 8.02 3.89
CA ASP A 389 -0.52 9.35 4.32
C ASP A 389 -1.06 10.18 3.14
N SER A 390 -0.64 9.87 1.92
CA SER A 390 -1.11 10.53 0.70
C SER A 390 -1.26 9.57 -0.48
N MET A 391 -2.10 9.95 -1.45
CA MET A 391 -2.24 9.24 -2.73
C MET A 391 -0.91 9.24 -3.51
N GLN A 392 -0.14 10.32 -3.40
CA GLN A 392 1.16 10.47 -4.04
C GLN A 392 2.15 9.41 -3.57
N GLU A 393 2.20 9.15 -2.26
CA GLU A 393 3.03 8.11 -1.66
C GLU A 393 2.48 6.71 -1.97
N SER A 394 1.15 6.52 -1.91
CA SER A 394 0.51 5.24 -2.24
C SER A 394 0.80 4.76 -3.66
N ASN A 395 0.98 5.68 -4.61
CA ASN A 395 1.25 5.37 -6.02
C ASN A 395 2.75 5.31 -6.36
N PHE A 396 3.63 5.59 -5.39
CA PHE A 396 5.07 5.57 -5.56
C PHE A 396 5.77 4.73 -4.48
N PRO A 397 5.57 3.40 -4.44
CA PRO A 397 6.24 2.57 -3.43
C PRO A 397 7.76 2.57 -3.61
N ILE A 398 8.49 2.66 -2.50
CA ILE A 398 9.95 2.62 -2.44
C ILE A 398 10.38 1.31 -1.78
N ALA A 399 11.45 0.72 -2.30
CA ALA A 399 12.15 -0.40 -1.70
C ALA A 399 13.39 0.06 -0.93
N TYR A 400 13.67 -0.55 0.21
CA TYR A 400 14.88 -0.29 0.99
C TYR A 400 15.66 -1.58 1.19
N VAL A 401 16.98 -1.52 1.04
CA VAL A 401 17.89 -2.59 1.45
C VAL A 401 18.86 -2.04 2.48
N ILE A 402 18.85 -2.61 3.68
CA ILE A 402 19.54 -2.07 4.84
C ILE A 402 20.49 -3.15 5.38
N LEU A 403 21.79 -2.88 5.32
CA LEU A 403 22.81 -3.78 5.85
C LEU A 403 23.10 -3.43 7.32
N ILE A 404 22.90 -4.38 8.22
CA ILE A 404 23.01 -4.17 9.67
C ILE A 404 23.92 -5.21 10.33
N ASN A 405 24.50 -4.84 11.47
CA ASN A 405 25.37 -5.71 12.26
C ASN A 405 25.28 -5.49 13.78
N GLU A 406 24.75 -4.36 14.25
CA GLU A 406 24.70 -3.95 15.67
C GLU A 406 23.66 -2.85 15.89
N HIS A 407 23.38 -2.50 17.16
CA HIS A 407 22.53 -1.38 17.58
C HIS A 407 21.04 -1.54 17.22
N LEU A 408 20.38 -2.59 17.73
CA LEU A 408 18.98 -2.91 17.40
C LEU A 408 17.99 -1.77 17.69
N GLU A 409 18.19 -0.98 18.75
CA GLU A 409 17.32 0.20 19.02
C GLU A 409 17.43 1.23 17.89
N GLN A 410 18.64 1.53 17.42
CA GLN A 410 18.84 2.44 16.29
C GLN A 410 18.24 1.87 15.00
N VAL A 411 18.29 0.54 14.80
CA VAL A 411 17.65 -0.13 13.66
C VAL A 411 16.11 0.00 13.72
N GLU A 412 15.51 -0.18 14.89
CA GLU A 412 14.08 0.06 15.13
C GLU A 412 13.70 1.51 14.81
N MET A 413 14.47 2.48 15.31
CA MET A 413 14.24 3.91 15.06
C MET A 413 14.39 4.28 13.58
N LEU A 414 15.42 3.74 12.89
CA LEU A 414 15.58 3.92 11.45
C LEU A 414 14.35 3.39 10.72
N LEU A 415 13.95 2.15 11.01
CA LEU A 415 12.77 1.54 10.42
C LEU A 415 11.54 2.43 10.63
N ASN A 416 11.30 2.89 11.86
CA ASN A 416 10.17 3.77 12.16
C ASN A 416 10.21 5.07 11.35
N ALA A 417 11.36 5.76 11.30
CA ALA A 417 11.51 7.02 10.59
C ALA A 417 11.21 6.91 9.09
N ILE A 418 11.56 5.77 8.47
CA ILE A 418 11.30 5.52 7.04
C ILE A 418 10.05 4.68 6.77
N TYR A 419 9.32 4.23 7.80
CA TYR A 419 8.23 3.28 7.63
C TYR A 419 7.04 3.91 6.89
N ALA A 420 6.59 3.21 5.86
CA ALA A 420 5.33 3.44 5.20
C ALA A 420 4.75 2.08 4.72
N PRO A 421 3.43 1.86 4.85
CA PRO A 421 2.82 0.54 4.62
C PRO A 421 2.85 0.10 3.15
N GLN A 422 2.96 1.04 2.21
CA GLN A 422 3.11 0.76 0.78
C GLN A 422 4.53 0.37 0.39
N ASN A 423 5.55 0.86 1.11
CA ASN A 423 6.96 0.57 0.85
C ASN A 423 7.32 -0.88 1.21
N VAL A 424 8.52 -1.32 0.85
CA VAL A 424 9.06 -2.65 1.20
C VAL A 424 10.49 -2.55 1.71
N TYR A 425 10.84 -3.34 2.72
CA TYR A 425 12.12 -3.24 3.42
C TYR A 425 12.79 -4.60 3.51
N CYS A 426 14.07 -4.69 3.14
CA CYS A 426 14.89 -5.87 3.37
C CYS A 426 16.08 -5.54 4.25
N PHE A 427 16.17 -6.24 5.38
CA PHE A 427 17.33 -6.20 6.27
C PHE A 427 18.24 -7.38 5.99
N HIS A 428 19.52 -7.10 5.75
CA HIS A 428 20.55 -8.12 5.73
C HIS A 428 21.40 -8.00 7.00
N VAL A 429 21.39 -9.06 7.81
CA VAL A 429 22.21 -9.16 9.02
C VAL A 429 23.56 -9.80 8.65
N ASP A 430 24.66 -9.10 8.92
CA ASP A 430 26.02 -9.62 8.76
C ASP A 430 26.16 -10.96 9.49
N ILE A 431 26.74 -11.99 8.84
CA ILE A 431 26.90 -13.33 9.44
C ILE A 431 27.79 -13.31 10.70
N LYS A 432 28.59 -12.25 10.87
CA LYS A 432 29.45 -12.07 12.05
C LYS A 432 28.72 -11.45 13.24
N ALA A 433 27.51 -10.95 13.04
CA ALA A 433 26.73 -10.40 14.13
C ALA A 433 26.38 -11.51 15.13
N PRO A 434 26.29 -11.21 16.44
CA PRO A 434 25.84 -12.18 17.43
C PRO A 434 24.50 -12.82 17.01
N LEU A 435 24.32 -14.12 17.30
CA LEU A 435 23.09 -14.85 16.99
C LEU A 435 21.83 -14.13 17.49
N LEU A 436 21.93 -13.46 18.64
CA LEU A 436 20.88 -12.63 19.22
C LEU A 436 20.32 -11.59 18.22
N ILE A 437 21.20 -10.92 17.46
CA ILE A 437 20.80 -9.90 16.48
C ILE A 437 20.06 -10.55 15.32
N HIS A 438 20.50 -11.71 14.83
CA HIS A 438 19.79 -12.46 13.79
C HIS A 438 18.37 -12.85 14.24
N LEU A 439 18.22 -13.30 15.49
CA LEU A 439 16.92 -13.68 16.04
C LEU A 439 16.02 -12.46 16.28
N ALA A 440 16.58 -11.38 16.84
CA ALA A 440 15.87 -10.13 17.07
C ALA A 440 15.32 -9.54 15.77
N MET A 441 16.13 -9.53 14.70
CA MET A 441 15.68 -9.01 13.41
C MET A 441 14.59 -9.86 12.76
N LYS A 442 14.61 -11.19 12.96
CA LYS A 442 13.50 -12.06 12.52
C LYS A 442 12.22 -11.74 13.27
N ARG A 443 12.31 -11.49 14.59
CA ARG A 443 11.17 -11.06 15.43
C ARG A 443 10.62 -9.71 14.96
N LEU A 444 11.49 -8.69 14.81
CA LEU A 444 11.10 -7.36 14.34
C LEU A 444 10.44 -7.40 12.96
N ALA A 445 11.03 -8.12 12.00
CA ALA A 445 10.45 -8.26 10.67
C ALA A 445 9.09 -8.96 10.69
N GLY A 446 8.89 -9.94 11.58
CA GLY A 446 7.61 -10.62 11.78
C GLY A 446 6.46 -9.71 12.19
N CYS A 447 6.76 -8.53 12.76
CA CYS A 447 5.76 -7.56 13.18
C CYS A 447 5.18 -6.72 12.03
N PHE A 448 5.81 -6.68 10.87
CA PHE A 448 5.40 -5.83 9.76
C PHE A 448 5.13 -6.62 8.48
N PRO A 449 4.01 -6.37 7.78
CA PRO A 449 3.62 -7.14 6.60
C PRO A 449 4.46 -6.81 5.34
N ASN A 450 5.46 -5.93 5.45
CA ASN A 450 6.26 -5.41 4.35
C ASN A 450 7.76 -5.30 4.69
N VAL A 451 8.18 -5.95 5.78
CA VAL A 451 9.58 -6.03 6.21
C VAL A 451 10.04 -7.48 6.10
N VAL A 452 11.21 -7.71 5.50
CA VAL A 452 11.81 -9.03 5.37
C VAL A 452 13.25 -9.03 5.85
N VAL A 453 13.73 -10.19 6.31
CA VAL A 453 15.15 -10.44 6.54
C VAL A 453 15.68 -11.27 5.38
N SER A 454 16.88 -10.94 4.92
CA SER A 454 17.55 -11.64 3.83
C SER A 454 17.68 -13.14 4.10
N SER A 455 17.51 -13.93 3.05
CA SER A 455 17.57 -15.39 3.10
C SER A 455 19.00 -15.93 3.26
N SER A 456 20.02 -15.11 3.05
CA SER A 456 21.43 -15.48 3.22
C SER A 456 22.21 -14.32 3.84
N SER A 457 23.20 -14.65 4.66
CA SER A 457 24.07 -13.69 5.33
C SER A 457 25.51 -13.81 4.83
N TYR A 458 26.17 -12.68 4.64
CA TYR A 458 27.56 -12.59 4.22
C TYR A 458 28.43 -11.90 5.28
N ALA A 459 29.72 -12.24 5.32
CA ALA A 459 30.70 -11.67 6.24
C ALA A 459 31.22 -10.32 5.70
N ILE A 460 30.47 -9.26 5.95
CA ILE A 460 30.77 -7.95 5.38
C ILE A 460 32.04 -7.39 6.02
N SER A 461 32.99 -6.96 5.20
CA SER A 461 34.21 -6.30 5.66
C SER A 461 34.68 -5.26 4.66
N ARG A 462 35.44 -4.27 5.14
CA ARG A 462 36.04 -3.24 4.28
C ARG A 462 37.00 -3.79 3.24
N ALA A 463 37.53 -4.98 3.48
CA ALA A 463 38.43 -5.65 2.56
C ALA A 463 37.65 -6.25 1.38
N THR A 464 36.39 -6.66 1.55
CA THR A 464 35.73 -7.59 0.61
C THR A 464 34.63 -6.94 -0.23
N SER A 465 34.32 -7.58 -1.36
CA SER A 465 33.16 -7.23 -2.17
C SER A 465 31.83 -7.78 -1.64
N PHE A 466 31.81 -8.43 -0.46
CA PHE A 466 30.60 -9.09 0.08
C PHE A 466 29.48 -8.12 0.41
N THR A 467 29.77 -6.82 0.54
CA THR A 467 28.75 -5.77 0.57
C THR A 467 27.83 -5.84 -0.67
N ILE A 468 28.40 -6.13 -1.86
CA ILE A 468 27.62 -6.29 -3.10
C ILE A 468 26.71 -7.52 -3.01
N ASP A 469 27.26 -8.65 -2.55
CA ASP A 469 26.51 -9.88 -2.34
C ASP A 469 25.29 -9.66 -1.42
N ALA A 470 25.51 -8.99 -0.28
CA ALA A 470 24.48 -8.67 0.68
C ALA A 470 23.37 -7.78 0.09
N PHE A 471 23.74 -6.71 -0.62
CA PHE A 471 22.75 -5.85 -1.30
C PHE A 471 21.94 -6.62 -2.33
N VAL A 472 22.61 -7.33 -3.24
CA VAL A 472 21.93 -8.08 -4.32
C VAL A 472 21.02 -9.16 -3.73
N GLN A 473 21.47 -9.89 -2.71
CA GLN A 473 20.67 -10.94 -2.09
C GLN A 473 19.36 -10.37 -1.52
N CYS A 474 19.42 -9.22 -0.84
CA CYS A 474 18.22 -8.55 -0.38
C CYS A 474 17.33 -8.05 -1.52
N ILE A 475 17.93 -7.51 -2.61
CA ILE A 475 17.19 -7.14 -3.81
C ILE A 475 16.41 -8.36 -4.33
N ASP A 476 17.05 -9.52 -4.49
CA ASP A 476 16.40 -10.76 -4.92
C ASP A 476 15.26 -11.20 -4.00
N ASP A 477 15.46 -11.09 -2.69
CA ASP A 477 14.44 -11.44 -1.70
C ASP A 477 13.23 -10.48 -1.78
N LEU A 478 13.44 -9.18 -2.05
CA LEU A 478 12.35 -8.22 -2.31
C LEU A 478 11.54 -8.56 -3.56
N TYR A 479 12.18 -8.96 -4.66
CA TYR A 479 11.46 -9.41 -5.87
C TYR A 479 10.66 -10.69 -5.63
N ARG A 480 11.18 -11.63 -4.84
CA ARG A 480 10.44 -12.84 -4.44
C ARG A 480 9.26 -12.49 -3.54
N PHE A 481 9.49 -11.59 -2.59
CA PHE A 481 8.48 -11.13 -1.65
C PHE A 481 7.32 -10.42 -2.35
N GLU A 482 7.62 -9.48 -3.25
CA GLU A 482 6.64 -8.75 -4.05
C GLU A 482 5.72 -9.70 -4.84
N ARG A 483 6.32 -10.68 -5.53
CA ARG A 483 5.58 -11.70 -6.29
C ARG A 483 4.71 -12.57 -5.40
N ARG A 484 5.24 -13.04 -4.27
CA ARG A 484 4.52 -13.95 -3.35
C ARG A 484 3.30 -13.28 -2.73
N HIS A 485 3.41 -11.99 -2.40
CA HIS A 485 2.36 -11.24 -1.70
C HIS A 485 1.53 -10.35 -2.65
N GLN A 486 1.69 -10.51 -3.97
CA GLN A 486 0.94 -9.77 -5.00
C GLN A 486 0.97 -8.23 -4.78
N ARG A 487 2.12 -7.70 -4.35
CA ARG A 487 2.26 -6.28 -4.05
C ARG A 487 2.45 -5.47 -5.33
N LYS A 488 2.09 -4.18 -5.27
CA LYS A 488 2.40 -3.23 -6.34
C LYS A 488 3.92 -3.14 -6.53
N PRO A 489 4.42 -3.15 -7.79
CA PRO A 489 5.84 -2.95 -8.06
C PRO A 489 6.36 -1.62 -7.52
N TRP A 490 7.45 -1.66 -6.75
CA TRP A 490 8.15 -0.47 -6.30
C TRP A 490 8.85 0.26 -7.46
N LYS A 491 9.03 1.58 -7.32
CA LYS A 491 9.55 2.47 -8.37
C LYS A 491 11.06 2.68 -8.27
N TYR A 492 11.55 2.77 -7.05
CA TYR A 492 12.94 2.99 -6.71
C TYR A 492 13.36 2.10 -5.55
N LEU A 493 14.65 1.80 -5.50
CA LEU A 493 15.31 1.10 -4.41
C LEU A 493 16.44 1.97 -3.84
N ILE A 494 16.48 2.12 -2.51
CA ILE A 494 17.54 2.83 -1.80
C ILE A 494 18.35 1.83 -0.98
N THR A 495 19.67 1.85 -1.15
CA THR A 495 20.60 1.03 -0.35
C THR A 495 21.10 1.82 0.85
N LEU A 496 21.12 1.22 2.05
CA LEU A 496 21.54 1.85 3.31
C LEU A 496 22.44 0.92 4.13
N GLN A 497 23.19 1.49 5.06
CA GLN A 497 24.03 0.80 6.04
C GLN A 497 23.57 1.11 7.48
N ASN A 498 24.07 0.33 8.44
CA ASN A 498 23.65 0.33 9.86
C ASN A 498 23.52 1.72 10.52
N HIS A 499 24.40 2.65 10.15
CA HIS A 499 24.51 3.97 10.79
C HIS A 499 23.97 5.13 9.94
N ASP A 500 23.26 4.81 8.85
CA ASP A 500 22.55 5.82 8.06
C ASP A 500 21.23 6.19 8.76
N PHE A 501 20.87 7.47 8.72
CA PHE A 501 19.58 7.96 9.22
C PHE A 501 18.97 8.98 8.24
N PRO A 502 17.65 8.99 8.04
CA PRO A 502 17.00 9.91 7.10
C PRO A 502 17.12 11.39 7.52
N LEU A 503 17.18 12.26 6.52
CA LEU A 503 17.03 13.72 6.64
C LEU A 503 15.76 14.25 5.95
N LYS A 504 14.96 13.34 5.37
CA LYS A 504 13.76 13.65 4.59
C LYS A 504 12.63 12.73 5.01
N THR A 505 11.41 13.23 5.01
CA THR A 505 10.20 12.43 5.21
C THR A 505 9.93 11.54 3.99
N ASN A 506 9.06 10.53 4.12
CA ASN A 506 8.73 9.65 3.00
C ASN A 506 8.14 10.42 1.80
N LEU A 507 7.21 11.36 2.03
CA LEU A 507 6.65 12.21 0.97
C LEU A 507 7.73 13.06 0.27
N GLU A 508 8.67 13.61 1.02
CA GLU A 508 9.79 14.39 0.46
C GLU A 508 10.70 13.52 -0.40
N ILE A 509 11.05 12.31 0.06
CA ILE A 509 11.82 11.34 -0.74
C ILE A 509 11.05 10.99 -2.02
N VAL A 510 9.74 10.74 -1.93
CA VAL A 510 8.89 10.46 -3.11
C VAL A 510 8.93 11.62 -4.10
N ASN A 511 8.80 12.86 -3.65
CA ASN A 511 8.84 14.03 -4.52
C ASN A 511 10.20 14.22 -5.18
N ILE A 512 11.29 13.97 -4.45
CA ILE A 512 12.65 14.01 -4.99
C ILE A 512 12.84 12.92 -6.07
N LEU A 513 12.48 11.68 -5.78
CA LEU A 513 12.64 10.58 -6.73
C LEU A 513 11.72 10.70 -7.96
N LYS A 514 10.55 11.32 -7.82
CA LYS A 514 9.70 11.68 -8.98
C LYS A 514 10.42 12.64 -9.93
N MET A 515 11.19 13.59 -9.41
CA MET A 515 12.01 14.48 -10.25
C MET A 515 13.10 13.71 -11.01
N TYR A 516 13.65 12.63 -10.46
CA TYR A 516 14.59 11.77 -11.18
C TYR A 516 13.95 10.99 -12.33
N GLY A 517 12.64 10.75 -12.30
CA GLY A 517 11.87 10.28 -13.46
C GLY A 517 12.39 8.99 -14.10
N GLY A 518 12.90 8.05 -13.29
CA GLY A 518 13.49 6.78 -13.76
C GLY A 518 15.01 6.79 -13.91
N PHE A 519 15.69 7.92 -13.65
CA PHE A 519 17.16 7.98 -13.58
C PHE A 519 17.67 7.64 -12.19
N ASN A 520 18.87 7.07 -12.13
CA ASN A 520 19.50 6.70 -10.87
C ASN A 520 20.22 7.90 -10.25
N ASP A 521 20.34 7.91 -8.91
CA ASP A 521 21.23 8.80 -8.18
C ASP A 521 22.39 7.99 -7.59
N VAL A 522 23.58 8.13 -8.19
CA VAL A 522 24.77 7.36 -7.82
C VAL A 522 25.97 8.28 -7.79
N GLU A 523 26.77 8.24 -6.73
CA GLU A 523 27.98 9.05 -6.68
C GLU A 523 28.96 8.68 -7.83
N LEU A 524 29.55 9.70 -8.42
CA LEU A 524 30.48 9.61 -9.53
C LEU A 524 31.76 10.39 -9.23
N MET A 525 32.86 9.65 -9.16
CA MET A 525 34.22 10.16 -9.11
C MET A 525 35.13 9.32 -10.01
N PRO A 526 36.26 9.88 -10.49
CA PRO A 526 37.30 9.09 -11.14
C PRO A 526 37.79 7.97 -10.21
N ALA A 527 37.93 6.75 -10.75
CA ALA A 527 38.51 5.65 -9.98
C ALA A 527 40.04 5.83 -9.85
N PRO A 528 40.63 5.60 -8.67
CA PRO A 528 42.08 5.73 -8.50
C PRO A 528 42.82 4.62 -9.27
N GLY A 529 43.58 5.02 -10.29
CA GLY A 529 44.18 4.10 -11.28
C GLY A 529 44.98 2.95 -10.66
N SER A 530 45.93 3.25 -9.77
CA SER A 530 46.80 2.24 -9.15
C SER A 530 46.05 1.16 -8.37
N ARG A 531 44.92 1.50 -7.74
CA ARG A 531 44.13 0.56 -6.93
C ARG A 531 43.11 -0.25 -7.73
N THR A 532 42.95 0.05 -9.03
CA THR A 532 42.09 -0.73 -9.94
C THR A 532 42.89 -1.62 -10.90
N GLN A 533 44.21 -1.43 -10.95
CA GLN A 533 45.13 -2.17 -11.83
C GLN A 533 45.65 -3.46 -11.20
N ASN A 534 45.77 -3.53 -9.88
CA ASN A 534 46.38 -4.68 -9.18
C ASN A 534 45.35 -5.64 -8.59
N PHE A 535 45.71 -6.92 -8.49
CA PHE A 535 44.94 -7.91 -7.73
C PHE A 535 45.09 -7.68 -6.23
N TYR A 536 44.00 -7.90 -5.50
CA TYR A 536 43.96 -7.94 -4.05
C TYR A 536 43.51 -9.32 -3.58
N TYR A 537 44.23 -9.88 -2.62
CA TYR A 537 43.77 -11.03 -1.85
C TYR A 537 43.44 -10.60 -0.44
N TYR A 538 42.68 -11.44 0.26
CA TYR A 538 42.22 -11.14 1.60
C TYR A 538 42.76 -12.16 2.58
N GLU A 539 43.50 -11.68 3.57
CA GLU A 539 43.86 -12.48 4.72
C GLU A 539 42.63 -12.67 5.60
N ARG A 540 42.46 -13.91 6.05
CA ARG A 540 41.34 -14.31 6.89
C ARG A 540 41.78 -14.35 8.33
N ASN A 541 40.91 -13.91 9.23
CA ASN A 541 41.11 -14.07 10.66
C ASN A 541 40.89 -15.53 11.09
N SER A 542 41.04 -15.80 12.39
CA SER A 542 40.85 -17.14 12.99
C SER A 542 39.47 -17.75 12.75
N MET A 543 38.46 -16.94 12.45
CA MET A 543 37.09 -17.37 12.12
C MET A 543 36.86 -17.51 10.60
N GLY A 544 37.91 -17.42 9.78
CA GLY A 544 37.80 -17.52 8.32
C GLY A 544 37.22 -16.27 7.64
N VAL A 545 36.99 -15.18 8.38
CA VAL A 545 36.46 -13.92 7.85
C VAL A 545 37.58 -13.12 7.20
N PRO A 546 37.42 -12.63 5.96
CA PRO A 546 38.44 -11.79 5.36
C PRO A 546 38.48 -10.41 6.00
N GLU A 547 39.64 -10.02 6.51
CA GLU A 547 39.83 -8.83 7.35
C GLU A 547 40.78 -7.80 6.71
N ILE A 548 41.90 -8.27 6.16
CA ILE A 548 42.95 -7.43 5.62
C ILE A 548 43.08 -7.68 4.13
N ALA A 549 42.96 -6.63 3.32
CA ALA A 549 43.24 -6.70 1.89
C ALA A 549 44.70 -6.38 1.62
N LYS A 550 45.39 -7.29 0.93
CA LYS A 550 46.79 -7.15 0.52
C LYS A 550 46.90 -7.12 -0.99
N THR A 551 47.67 -6.15 -1.47
CA THR A 551 47.99 -6.02 -2.90
C THR A 551 48.94 -7.13 -3.32
N VAL A 552 48.68 -7.72 -4.48
CA VAL A 552 49.64 -8.56 -5.21
C VAL A 552 50.26 -7.72 -6.31
N ASN A 553 51.56 -7.86 -6.54
CA ASN A 553 52.25 -7.28 -7.71
C ASN A 553 51.90 -8.03 -9.00
N LEU A 554 50.60 -8.15 -9.28
CA LEU A 554 50.05 -8.77 -10.49
C LEU A 554 49.02 -7.81 -11.09
N THR A 555 49.26 -7.41 -12.32
CA THR A 555 48.35 -6.57 -13.09
C THR A 555 47.14 -7.39 -13.52
N ARG A 556 45.96 -6.79 -13.43
CA ARG A 556 44.70 -7.41 -13.83
C ARG A 556 44.53 -7.43 -15.33
N GLY A 557 43.87 -8.47 -15.83
CA GLY A 557 43.51 -8.62 -17.23
C GLY A 557 42.43 -7.63 -17.69
N SER A 558 41.91 -7.85 -18.90
CA SER A 558 40.86 -7.02 -19.47
C SER A 558 39.60 -7.01 -18.58
N ARG A 559 38.99 -5.83 -18.46
CA ARG A 559 37.76 -5.64 -17.69
C ARG A 559 36.58 -6.25 -18.45
N PRO A 560 35.59 -6.86 -17.75
CA PRO A 560 34.42 -7.43 -18.39
C PRO A 560 33.69 -6.33 -19.20
N PHE A 561 33.35 -6.62 -20.46
CA PHE A 561 32.67 -5.69 -21.38
C PHE A 561 33.38 -4.33 -21.57
N ASN A 562 34.71 -4.31 -21.41
CA ASN A 562 35.53 -3.11 -21.58
C ASN A 562 35.02 -1.89 -20.78
N VAL A 563 34.51 -2.12 -19.57
CA VAL A 563 33.99 -1.04 -18.72
C VAL A 563 35.09 -0.13 -18.20
N THR A 564 34.76 1.14 -18.06
CA THR A 564 35.56 2.10 -17.30
C THR A 564 35.11 2.07 -15.85
N PHE A 565 36.05 1.90 -14.91
CA PHE A 565 35.71 1.97 -13.50
C PHE A 565 35.50 3.41 -13.05
N TYR A 566 34.42 3.60 -12.31
CA TYR A 566 34.10 4.83 -11.60
C TYR A 566 33.96 4.51 -10.12
N LYS A 567 34.40 5.43 -9.27
CA LYS A 567 34.29 5.32 -7.83
C LYS A 567 33.06 6.09 -7.35
N GLY A 568 32.40 5.58 -6.33
CA GLY A 568 31.37 6.28 -5.60
C GLY A 568 30.98 5.56 -4.31
N SER A 569 29.82 5.94 -3.78
CA SER A 569 29.23 5.42 -2.56
C SER A 569 28.55 4.06 -2.80
N VAL A 570 28.56 3.22 -1.76
CA VAL A 570 27.77 1.97 -1.71
C VAL A 570 26.27 2.24 -1.53
N VAL A 571 25.92 3.44 -1.07
CA VAL A 571 24.55 3.96 -0.97
C VAL A 571 24.17 4.68 -2.25
N ALA A 572 23.03 4.29 -2.83
CA ALA A 572 22.52 4.77 -4.10
C ALA A 572 20.98 4.72 -4.12
N SER A 573 20.36 5.56 -4.96
CA SER A 573 18.94 5.46 -5.32
C SER A 573 18.81 4.92 -6.74
N LEU A 574 18.33 3.70 -6.87
CA LEU A 574 18.31 2.94 -8.12
C LEU A 574 16.88 2.77 -8.62
N SER A 575 16.66 3.07 -9.90
CA SER A 575 15.35 2.88 -10.53
C SER A 575 15.01 1.40 -10.70
N ARG A 576 13.72 1.06 -10.62
CA ARG A 576 13.24 -0.30 -10.88
C ARG A 576 13.64 -0.83 -12.27
N PRO A 577 13.50 -0.08 -13.38
CA PRO A 577 13.94 -0.55 -14.70
C PRO A 577 15.43 -0.86 -14.78
N PHE A 578 16.28 -0.10 -14.08
CA PHE A 578 17.72 -0.37 -14.02
C PHE A 578 17.99 -1.73 -13.38
N LEU A 579 17.34 -2.02 -12.25
CA LEU A 579 17.50 -3.30 -11.55
C LEU A 579 16.90 -4.47 -12.33
N ASP A 580 15.74 -4.29 -12.98
CA ASP A 580 15.15 -5.30 -13.88
C ASP A 580 16.07 -5.65 -15.05
N HIS A 581 16.81 -4.67 -15.57
CA HIS A 581 17.80 -4.88 -16.62
C HIS A 581 19.04 -5.58 -16.07
N LEU A 582 19.55 -5.16 -14.90
CA LEU A 582 20.75 -5.73 -14.27
C LEU A 582 20.64 -7.23 -14.04
N ARG A 583 19.49 -7.69 -13.55
CA ARG A 583 19.22 -9.10 -13.30
C ARG A 583 19.31 -9.99 -14.55
N ARG A 584 19.12 -9.43 -15.74
CA ARG A 584 19.15 -10.15 -17.02
C ARG A 584 20.45 -9.94 -17.79
N HIS A 585 21.22 -8.91 -17.43
CA HIS A 585 22.41 -8.53 -18.18
C HIS A 585 23.64 -9.36 -17.74
N PRO A 586 24.40 -9.96 -18.68
CA PRO A 586 25.53 -10.84 -18.37
C PRO A 586 26.69 -10.14 -17.62
N ILE A 587 26.80 -8.80 -17.75
CA ILE A 587 27.74 -7.96 -16.97
C ILE A 587 27.65 -8.23 -15.48
N PHE A 588 26.47 -8.57 -14.95
CA PHE A 588 26.25 -8.65 -13.51
C PHE A 588 27.20 -9.67 -12.86
N HIS A 589 27.21 -10.90 -13.36
CA HIS A 589 28.09 -11.94 -12.85
C HIS A 589 29.57 -11.67 -13.18
N GLY A 590 29.86 -11.17 -14.38
CA GLY A 590 31.23 -10.87 -14.82
C GLY A 590 31.88 -9.77 -13.97
N LEU A 591 31.18 -8.66 -13.76
CA LEU A 591 31.64 -7.53 -12.95
C LEU A 591 31.77 -7.91 -11.48
N LYS A 592 30.78 -8.61 -10.92
CA LYS A 592 30.83 -9.07 -9.53
C LYS A 592 32.03 -10.00 -9.26
N SER A 593 32.25 -10.97 -10.16
CA SER A 593 33.38 -11.90 -10.06
C SER A 593 34.72 -11.18 -10.21
N TYR A 594 34.79 -10.19 -11.11
CA TYR A 594 35.95 -9.34 -11.25
C TYR A 594 36.21 -8.56 -9.95
N LEU A 595 35.21 -7.84 -9.42
CA LEU A 595 35.40 -6.97 -8.25
C LEU A 595 35.72 -7.70 -6.94
N LYS A 596 35.57 -9.04 -6.90
CA LYS A 596 35.97 -9.89 -5.77
C LYS A 596 37.43 -9.79 -5.37
N PHE A 597 38.32 -9.35 -6.26
CA PHE A 597 39.75 -9.20 -5.99
C PHE A 597 40.19 -7.73 -6.04
N SER A 598 39.29 -6.82 -5.67
CA SER A 598 39.52 -5.38 -5.63
C SER A 598 39.56 -4.87 -4.18
N PHE A 599 40.28 -3.78 -3.91
CA PHE A 599 40.37 -3.19 -2.56
C PHE A 599 39.05 -2.55 -2.06
N PHE A 600 38.26 -1.95 -2.95
CA PHE A 600 36.96 -1.30 -2.66
C PHE A 600 35.95 -1.66 -3.78
N GLY A 601 35.79 -2.96 -4.02
CA GLY A 601 34.95 -3.44 -5.11
C GLY A 601 33.49 -2.97 -5.01
N ASP A 602 32.99 -2.81 -3.79
CA ASP A 602 31.65 -2.29 -3.51
C ASP A 602 31.48 -0.81 -3.90
N GLU A 603 32.48 0.04 -3.64
CA GLU A 603 32.52 1.45 -4.09
C GLU A 603 32.71 1.61 -5.61
N LEU A 604 32.97 0.53 -6.34
CA LEU A 604 33.07 0.54 -7.80
C LEU A 604 31.78 0.05 -8.48
N PHE A 605 30.97 -0.75 -7.80
CA PHE A 605 29.92 -1.54 -8.45
C PHE A 605 28.80 -0.68 -9.04
N TRP A 606 28.09 0.09 -8.22
CA TRP A 606 26.95 0.90 -8.68
C TRP A 606 27.40 2.01 -9.63
N SER A 607 28.51 2.67 -9.32
CA SER A 607 29.07 3.74 -10.14
C SER A 607 29.52 3.22 -11.51
N THR A 608 30.14 2.04 -11.59
CA THR A 608 30.51 1.46 -12.90
C THR A 608 29.28 1.12 -13.72
N LEU A 609 28.27 0.47 -13.14
CA LEU A 609 27.05 0.10 -13.86
C LEU A 609 26.23 1.32 -14.31
N SER A 610 26.21 2.39 -13.52
CA SER A 610 25.38 3.57 -13.78
C SER A 610 25.98 4.59 -14.75
N HIS A 611 27.27 4.47 -15.07
CA HIS A 611 28.01 5.49 -15.82
C HIS A 611 28.70 5.00 -17.10
N ASN A 612 28.57 3.71 -17.42
CA ASN A 612 29.04 3.12 -18.68
C ASN A 612 27.87 3.02 -19.66
N GLN A 613 27.68 4.06 -20.49
CA GLN A 613 26.50 4.18 -21.35
C GLN A 613 26.41 3.09 -22.44
N HIS A 614 27.55 2.53 -22.87
CA HIS A 614 27.59 1.46 -23.86
C HIS A 614 26.98 0.15 -23.35
N LEU A 615 26.78 0.01 -22.03
CA LEU A 615 26.07 -1.13 -21.44
C LEU A 615 24.55 -1.08 -21.66
N GLY A 616 23.99 0.05 -22.11
CA GLY A 616 22.57 0.16 -22.45
C GLY A 616 21.60 0.12 -21.27
N PHE A 617 22.08 0.33 -20.04
CA PHE A 617 21.23 0.38 -18.85
C PHE A 617 20.28 1.60 -18.85
N PRO A 618 19.01 1.43 -18.49
CA PRO A 618 18.08 2.55 -18.34
C PRO A 618 18.45 3.39 -17.12
N GLY A 619 18.11 4.69 -17.16
CA GLY A 619 18.32 5.60 -16.04
C GLY A 619 19.78 5.95 -15.74
N THR A 620 20.69 5.71 -16.69
CA THR A 620 22.12 6.02 -16.57
C THR A 620 22.47 7.39 -17.15
N TYR A 621 23.61 7.94 -16.75
CA TYR A 621 24.12 9.21 -17.27
C TYR A 621 25.64 9.15 -17.51
N PRO A 622 26.22 10.07 -18.30
CA PRO A 622 27.56 9.89 -18.83
C PRO A 622 28.66 9.88 -17.76
N GLY A 623 29.50 8.83 -17.74
CA GLY A 623 30.65 8.76 -16.85
C GLY A 623 31.75 9.79 -17.12
N ARG A 624 31.78 10.40 -18.32
CA ARG A 624 32.65 11.56 -18.60
C ARG A 624 32.38 12.75 -17.68
N CYS A 625 31.23 12.78 -17.00
CA CYS A 625 30.96 13.77 -15.96
C CYS A 625 31.90 13.69 -14.75
N ALA A 626 32.64 12.59 -14.58
CA ALA A 626 33.69 12.47 -13.57
C ALA A 626 34.90 13.39 -13.84
N SER A 627 35.12 13.82 -15.10
CA SER A 627 36.31 14.60 -15.47
C SER A 627 36.34 16.00 -14.85
N GLY A 628 35.19 16.57 -14.51
CA GLY A 628 35.10 17.87 -13.83
C GLY A 628 35.04 17.78 -12.30
N GLY A 629 35.28 16.60 -11.72
CA GLY A 629 35.22 16.36 -10.27
C GLY A 629 34.06 15.47 -9.85
N ARG A 630 33.58 15.66 -8.61
CA ARG A 630 32.44 14.93 -8.05
C ARG A 630 31.12 15.47 -8.63
N ASN A 631 30.21 14.58 -9.01
CA ASN A 631 28.87 14.97 -9.45
C ASN A 631 28.00 15.49 -8.29
N VAL A 632 26.94 16.23 -8.64
CA VAL A 632 25.86 16.53 -7.69
C VAL A 632 24.99 15.28 -7.54
N TRP A 633 24.98 14.69 -6.34
CA TRP A 633 24.18 13.54 -5.95
C TRP A 633 23.61 13.77 -4.55
N VAL A 634 22.47 13.14 -4.23
CA VAL A 634 21.72 13.44 -2.99
C VAL A 634 21.40 12.22 -2.14
N SER A 635 21.74 11.01 -2.56
CA SER A 635 21.30 9.81 -1.83
C SER A 635 21.87 9.74 -0.40
N ARG A 636 23.10 10.23 -0.15
CA ARG A 636 23.67 10.24 1.20
C ARG A 636 24.77 11.28 1.41
N LEU A 637 24.67 12.04 2.50
CA LEU A 637 25.76 12.86 3.01
C LEU A 637 26.73 12.01 3.83
N ALA A 638 28.04 12.12 3.55
CA ALA A 638 29.08 11.62 4.43
C ALA A 638 30.16 12.70 4.58
N VAL A 639 30.39 13.15 5.82
CA VAL A 639 31.41 14.18 6.12
C VAL A 639 32.75 13.49 6.41
N TRP A 640 33.74 13.76 5.59
CA TRP A 640 35.07 13.15 5.67
C TRP A 640 36.08 14.11 6.32
N GLN A 641 37.08 13.54 7.02
CA GLN A 641 38.16 14.28 7.69
C GLN A 641 39.16 14.92 6.70
N SER A 642 38.94 14.73 5.40
CA SER A 642 39.75 15.29 4.34
C SER A 642 38.88 15.62 3.11
N GLY A 643 39.36 16.56 2.30
CA GLY A 643 38.66 17.05 1.11
C GLY A 643 37.74 18.24 1.38
N GLU A 644 37.01 18.66 0.34
CA GLU A 644 36.18 19.87 0.30
C GLU A 644 35.13 20.01 1.42
N TYR A 645 34.76 18.92 2.09
CA TYR A 645 33.79 18.91 3.18
C TYR A 645 34.39 19.33 4.53
N MET A 646 35.69 19.11 4.76
CA MET A 646 36.36 19.49 6.01
C MET A 646 36.44 21.02 6.15
N GLU A 647 36.60 21.74 5.04
CA GLU A 647 36.68 23.21 5.02
C GLU A 647 35.31 23.88 5.27
N ARG A 648 34.21 23.13 5.08
CA ARG A 648 32.84 23.68 5.05
C ARG A 648 31.90 23.10 6.11
N PHE A 649 32.26 21.98 6.72
CA PHE A 649 31.49 21.34 7.78
C PHE A 649 32.40 21.04 8.97
N ASN A 650 32.23 21.81 10.04
CA ASN A 650 32.94 21.55 11.29
C ASN A 650 32.23 20.42 12.04
N CYS A 651 32.85 19.23 12.07
CA CYS A 651 32.33 18.08 12.82
C CYS A 651 32.44 18.35 14.32
N CYS A 652 31.32 18.58 14.98
CA CYS A 652 31.24 18.77 16.43
C CYS A 652 31.22 17.45 17.21
N GLY A 653 30.91 16.33 16.54
CA GLY A 653 30.97 15.00 17.12
C GLY A 653 32.38 14.41 17.16
N LYS A 654 32.55 13.17 16.66
CA LYS A 654 33.85 12.48 16.68
C LYS A 654 34.19 11.84 15.35
N TRP A 655 35.49 11.73 15.05
CA TRP A 655 35.97 11.02 13.88
C TRP A 655 36.10 9.53 14.15
N ARG A 656 35.45 8.68 13.34
CA ARG A 656 35.65 7.22 13.35
C ARG A 656 35.98 6.79 11.94
N ASN A 657 37.19 6.27 11.71
CA ASN A 657 37.62 5.86 10.36
C ASN A 657 37.45 6.97 9.31
N THR A 658 37.98 8.16 9.63
CA THR A 658 37.96 9.36 8.77
C THR A 658 36.59 9.88 8.35
N VAL A 659 35.49 9.39 8.93
CA VAL A 659 34.12 9.89 8.72
C VAL A 659 33.56 10.43 10.04
N CYS A 660 32.94 11.61 10.00
CA CYS A 660 32.31 12.26 11.14
C CYS A 660 31.13 11.43 11.66
N VAL A 661 31.15 11.12 12.95
CA VAL A 661 29.98 10.68 13.71
C VAL A 661 29.30 11.94 14.19
N GLN A 662 28.11 12.20 13.63
CA GLN A 662 27.32 13.39 13.90
C GLN A 662 26.85 13.40 15.36
N SER A 663 26.79 14.58 15.95
CA SER A 663 26.37 14.86 17.32
C SER A 663 25.18 15.82 17.37
N THR A 664 24.65 16.06 18.56
CA THR A 664 23.59 17.04 18.85
C THR A 664 23.96 18.44 18.36
N ALA A 665 25.24 18.82 18.48
CA ALA A 665 25.73 20.12 18.02
C ALA A 665 25.81 20.24 16.49
N ASP A 666 25.86 19.12 15.77
CA ASP A 666 25.90 19.12 14.30
C ASP A 666 24.52 19.35 13.67
N LEU A 667 23.43 19.11 14.41
CA LEU A 667 22.07 19.06 13.88
C LEU A 667 21.65 20.31 13.11
N ARG A 668 21.94 21.51 13.63
CA ARG A 668 21.62 22.79 12.97
C ARG A 668 22.13 22.83 11.52
N ASN A 669 23.33 22.31 11.29
CA ASN A 669 23.98 22.33 9.97
C ASN A 669 23.57 21.14 9.09
N LEU A 670 22.85 20.15 9.65
CA LEU A 670 22.41 18.94 8.94
C LEU A 670 20.99 19.03 8.42
N ILE A 671 20.06 19.67 9.14
CA ILE A 671 18.62 19.57 8.86
C ILE A 671 18.19 20.22 7.53
N GLY A 672 18.94 21.22 7.06
CA GLY A 672 18.69 21.90 5.78
C GLY A 672 19.44 21.28 4.59
N ARG A 673 20.24 20.23 4.83
CA ARG A 673 21.05 19.60 3.80
C ARG A 673 20.17 18.94 2.71
N PRO A 674 20.58 18.98 1.43
CA PRO A 674 19.78 18.40 0.34
C PRO A 674 19.77 16.87 0.33
N GLU A 675 20.71 16.21 1.02
CA GLU A 675 20.79 14.76 0.96
C GLU A 675 19.59 14.06 1.64
N LEU A 676 19.25 12.86 1.15
CA LEU A 676 18.15 12.05 1.65
C LEU A 676 18.46 11.41 3.01
N PHE A 677 19.71 10.97 3.16
CA PHE A 677 20.24 10.29 4.35
C PHE A 677 21.58 10.90 4.73
N VAL A 678 22.00 10.68 5.98
CA VAL A 678 23.33 11.06 6.46
C VAL A 678 24.04 9.89 7.12
N ASN A 679 25.34 9.80 6.85
CA ASN A 679 26.30 8.93 7.51
C ASN A 679 27.27 9.80 8.33
N LYS A 680 27.44 9.59 9.64
CA LYS A 680 26.82 8.53 10.46
C LYS A 680 26.32 9.04 11.79
N PHE A 681 25.25 8.41 12.25
CA PHE A 681 24.82 8.48 13.63
C PHE A 681 25.14 7.18 14.36
N ILE A 682 25.55 7.29 15.61
CA ILE A 682 25.77 6.14 16.51
C ILE A 682 25.05 6.49 17.81
N GLN A 683 23.97 5.79 18.09
CA GLN A 683 23.12 6.09 19.25
C GLN A 683 23.88 6.00 20.58
N SER A 684 24.78 5.03 20.73
CA SER A 684 25.63 4.87 21.91
C SER A 684 26.66 6.00 22.10
N PHE A 685 26.89 6.82 21.08
CA PHE A 685 27.71 8.03 21.19
C PHE A 685 26.87 9.26 21.54
N ASP A 686 25.80 9.49 20.79
CA ASP A 686 24.90 10.63 21.02
C ASP A 686 23.45 10.22 20.71
N VAL A 687 22.72 9.90 21.76
CA VAL A 687 21.30 9.50 21.69
C VAL A 687 20.42 10.66 21.25
N ILE A 688 20.76 11.86 21.69
CA ILE A 688 19.95 13.07 21.52
C ILE A 688 19.93 13.50 20.07
N ALA A 689 21.06 13.35 19.38
CA ALA A 689 21.17 13.64 17.95
C ALA A 689 20.13 12.84 17.12
N ILE A 690 19.98 11.54 17.41
CA ILE A 690 19.04 10.66 16.71
C ILE A 690 17.60 10.95 17.16
N ASP A 691 17.37 11.07 18.46
CA ASP A 691 16.04 11.36 19.01
C ASP A 691 15.47 12.67 18.39
N CYS A 692 16.27 13.75 18.31
CA CYS A 692 15.81 15.03 17.78
C CYS A 692 15.60 15.04 16.25
N ILE A 693 16.40 14.31 15.46
CA ILE A 693 16.10 14.15 14.02
C ILE A 693 14.85 13.29 13.83
N HIS A 694 14.68 12.24 14.64
CA HIS A 694 13.49 11.39 14.58
C HIS A 694 12.22 12.18 14.90
N GLU A 695 12.27 13.03 15.94
CA GLU A 695 11.22 13.97 16.31
C GLU A 695 10.95 15.01 15.20
N LEU A 696 12.00 15.61 14.63
CA LEU A 696 11.87 16.53 13.49
C LEU A 696 11.11 15.90 12.32
N LEU A 697 11.47 14.68 11.93
CA LEU A 697 10.83 13.98 10.81
C LEU A 697 9.37 13.65 11.11
N TYR A 698 9.06 13.28 12.35
CA TYR A 698 7.69 13.07 12.80
C TYR A 698 6.87 14.37 12.67
N HIS A 699 7.34 15.47 13.25
CA HIS A 699 6.61 16.73 13.25
C HIS A 699 6.48 17.33 11.84
N ARG A 700 7.47 17.16 10.96
CA ARG A 700 7.34 17.56 9.55
C ARG A 700 6.28 16.75 8.82
N ARG A 701 6.15 15.47 9.14
CA ARG A 701 5.19 14.56 8.50
C ARG A 701 3.76 14.77 8.99
N TYR A 702 3.56 14.99 10.30
CA TYR A 702 2.23 14.95 10.90
C TYR A 702 1.77 16.27 11.53
N ASP A 703 2.67 17.15 11.93
CA ASP A 703 2.36 18.43 12.60
C ASP A 703 2.65 19.66 11.74
N GLY A 704 3.14 19.46 10.50
CA GLY A 704 3.32 20.52 9.52
C GLY A 704 4.54 21.42 9.77
N TRP A 705 5.51 20.98 10.58
CA TRP A 705 6.75 21.74 10.82
C TRP A 705 7.44 22.11 9.50
N LYS A 706 7.93 23.36 9.41
CA LYS A 706 8.64 23.90 8.24
C LYS A 706 10.16 23.91 8.38
N LEU A 707 10.66 23.44 9.52
CA LEU A 707 12.09 23.43 9.80
C LEU A 707 12.83 22.41 8.91
N GLY A 708 13.86 22.87 8.19
CA GLY A 708 14.70 22.01 7.34
C GLY A 708 14.00 21.44 6.09
N VAL A 709 12.86 22.00 5.66
CA VAL A 709 12.14 21.56 4.46
C VAL A 709 13.06 21.59 3.23
N PRO A 710 13.07 20.54 2.38
CA PRO A 710 13.93 20.49 1.20
C PRO A 710 13.66 21.65 0.25
N ASN A 711 14.73 22.30 -0.21
CA ASN A 711 14.67 23.23 -1.33
C ASN A 711 14.50 22.46 -2.65
N MET A 712 13.26 22.28 -3.11
CA MET A 712 12.94 21.46 -4.29
C MET A 712 13.69 21.87 -5.57
N PRO A 713 13.86 23.17 -5.90
CA PRO A 713 14.72 23.62 -7.01
C PRO A 713 16.16 23.09 -7.00
N TYR A 714 16.72 22.73 -5.83
CA TYR A 714 18.07 22.17 -5.76
C TYR A 714 18.18 20.85 -6.54
N TYR A 715 17.18 19.98 -6.42
CA TYR A 715 17.23 18.65 -7.01
C TYR A 715 17.09 18.67 -8.54
N GLU A 716 16.55 19.74 -9.11
CA GLU A 716 16.57 19.97 -10.56
C GLU A 716 17.99 20.10 -11.10
N GLN A 717 18.94 20.49 -10.25
CA GLN A 717 20.36 20.62 -10.59
C GLN A 717 21.13 19.31 -10.50
N ALA A 718 20.52 18.24 -9.99
CA ALA A 718 21.16 16.93 -9.93
C ALA A 718 21.56 16.46 -11.35
N SER A 719 22.77 15.92 -11.48
CA SER A 719 23.33 15.58 -12.80
C SER A 719 22.44 14.62 -13.60
N ALA A 720 21.80 13.67 -12.91
CA ALA A 720 20.87 12.73 -13.50
C ALA A 720 19.57 13.40 -14.01
N VAL A 721 19.02 14.36 -13.25
CA VAL A 721 17.79 15.09 -13.62
C VAL A 721 18.03 15.99 -14.82
N GLN A 722 19.16 16.69 -14.84
CA GLN A 722 19.54 17.53 -15.98
C GLN A 722 19.78 16.69 -17.24
N TYR A 723 20.44 15.54 -17.10
CA TYR A 723 20.65 14.64 -18.22
C TYR A 723 19.33 14.09 -18.76
N LYS A 724 18.41 13.69 -17.88
CA LYS A 724 17.04 13.31 -18.27
C LYS A 724 16.34 14.44 -19.04
N ASN A 725 16.33 15.65 -18.51
CA ASN A 725 15.68 16.80 -19.14
C ASN A 725 16.30 17.11 -20.52
N TRP A 726 17.62 16.97 -20.64
CA TRP A 726 18.34 17.11 -21.92
C TRP A 726 17.89 16.09 -22.96
N LEU A 727 17.78 14.82 -22.57
CA LEU A 727 17.30 13.75 -23.45
C LEU A 727 15.83 13.94 -23.85
N ASN A 728 14.98 14.35 -22.90
CA ASN A 728 13.57 14.63 -23.16
C ASN A 728 13.38 15.79 -24.13
N ALA A 729 14.33 16.73 -24.20
CA ALA A 729 14.36 17.81 -25.18
C ALA A 729 14.84 17.37 -26.59
N GLY A 730 15.04 16.07 -26.82
CA GLY A 730 15.47 15.53 -28.12
C GLY A 730 16.93 15.84 -28.49
N LYS A 731 17.74 16.28 -27.53
CA LYS A 731 19.13 16.69 -27.77
C LYS A 731 20.06 15.47 -27.79
N LYS A 732 21.15 15.58 -28.57
CA LYS A 732 22.15 14.51 -28.73
C LYS A 732 22.88 14.20 -27.42
N LYS A 733 23.21 12.93 -27.20
CA LYS A 733 23.83 12.45 -25.95
C LYS A 733 25.24 13.01 -25.75
N GLU A 734 25.96 13.21 -26.85
CA GLU A 734 27.37 13.62 -26.91
C GLU A 734 27.54 15.08 -26.48
N ASP A 735 26.55 15.91 -26.79
CA ASP A 735 26.56 17.37 -26.57
C ASP A 735 26.20 17.78 -25.14
N PHE A 736 25.77 16.84 -24.30
CA PHE A 736 25.45 17.13 -22.90
C PHE A 736 26.70 17.55 -22.12
N LYS A 737 26.66 18.77 -21.57
CA LYS A 737 27.69 19.32 -20.68
C LYS A 737 27.37 18.96 -19.24
N CYS A 738 28.32 18.28 -18.60
CA CYS A 738 28.20 17.87 -17.21
C CYS A 738 28.38 19.08 -16.30
N ILE A 739 27.42 19.31 -15.40
CA ILE A 739 27.59 20.25 -14.30
C ILE A 739 28.33 19.53 -13.18
N THR A 740 29.45 20.13 -12.76
CA THR A 740 30.24 19.62 -11.65
C THR A 740 30.09 20.50 -10.42
N CYS A 741 30.14 19.87 -9.25
CA CYS A 741 30.01 20.57 -7.99
C CYS A 741 31.32 21.29 -7.68
N THR A 742 31.55 22.48 -8.24
CA THR A 742 32.59 23.39 -7.73
C THR A 742 32.02 24.39 -6.71
N LYS A 743 30.69 24.59 -6.69
CA LYS A 743 29.98 25.51 -5.77
C LYS A 743 28.55 25.09 -5.36
N CYS A 744 28.08 23.87 -5.64
CA CYS A 744 26.66 23.48 -5.48
C CYS A 744 26.22 23.15 -4.04
N ALA A 745 26.83 23.74 -3.03
CA ALA A 745 26.46 23.53 -1.62
C ALA A 745 26.19 24.89 -0.95
N HIS A 746 25.16 25.59 -1.42
CA HIS A 746 24.55 26.71 -0.72
C HIS A 746 23.04 26.52 -0.72
#